data_AF-A0A317ZKI4-F1
#
_entry.id   AF-A0A317ZKI4-F1
#
_cell.length_a   1.000
_cell.length_b   1.000
_cell.length_c   1.000
_cell.angle_alpha   90.00
_cell.angle_beta   90.00
_cell.angle_gamma   90.00
#
_symmetry.space_group_name_H-M   'P 1'
#
loop_
_entity.id
_entity.type
_entity.pdbx_description
1 polymer ?
#
loop_
_entity_poly.entity_id
_entity_poly.type
_entity_poly.pdbx_seq_one_letter_code
_entity_poly.pdbx_strand_id
1 'polypeptide(L)'
;MMIPAFRLYALLAFACSAIAITPANAADAAALEGALDVLTAHVNKSKTLTTEEIASELETLNTNAAAIGEDAASIENVIEFINAYDARHKPLFIGKKQLHQKKKDSSDTIHWAAFWAMQHLFDQVYHSKGLKKYGDLIGSLKFRTADYFPGKVEAPINPEAYTVTINGSYPDVWGSPQFQDERPAVKPTGAYLVPGTTATIIVPESLVGRGYQVRVGAHSWDLEKKPRVERLFRVSALYDIDSTEVRVANPLGGGIYIEVPPGADAGIVEVAVKNAARSPYFSWKHFHRTSLKEWRESERHHKAPWTDFQSDKFMVQVPTSWIYKMDDPATYMNEWDLSMDRMNDLMGRPHLFGRETVYTQVDTQLRGRAFHPGYPGVNAGYDPRKDYGGYHNHHLVRGPRNAHSYEFHEKGHGFLFPKYAGDREAAVNLPHVAVMSQAFGMDLDAAFRSSRGEKNDFRTLDTTAIAWMMSQNFVEDGFMKPYERQYQLKGHAKYVDVARLFGWHMLGRFWESTHADYEAGNSWPKDVRDDDSDRYTVRLSKVTGADLRPLLHFWGIPPHDFEKQAKAIHDLGIQPSQAVYDTLAHYKSLIPEDRGAFRKYAKSWWEKQPNEDGYTTERNHAAYWESYDKAVAEKVRGTLQKIMDTYFPDGRPES
;
A
#
# COMPACT_ATOMS: atom_id res chain seq x y z
N MET A 1 -19.02 19.50 36.59
CA MET A 1 -17.75 19.92 35.98
C MET A 1 -16.82 18.71 36.01
N MET A 2 -17.01 17.80 35.05
CA MET A 2 -16.31 16.51 34.98
C MET A 2 -15.33 16.53 33.81
N ILE A 3 -14.09 16.23 34.12
CA ILE A 3 -12.94 16.14 33.24
C ILE A 3 -13.17 14.97 32.25
N PRO A 4 -13.05 15.16 30.92
CA PRO A 4 -13.18 14.04 29.99
C PRO A 4 -11.96 13.14 30.10
N ALA A 5 -12.23 11.83 30.05
CA ALA A 5 -11.26 10.76 30.09
C ALA A 5 -10.11 10.99 29.11
N PHE A 6 -8.89 11.02 29.65
CA PHE A 6 -7.66 10.87 28.88
C PHE A 6 -7.79 9.66 27.96
N ARG A 7 -7.76 9.89 26.64
CA ARG A 7 -7.38 8.87 25.66
C ARG A 7 -5.96 8.46 26.01
N LEU A 8 -5.84 7.39 26.80
CA LEU A 8 -4.57 6.73 27.06
C LEU A 8 -4.16 6.11 25.71
N TYR A 9 -3.41 6.88 24.92
CA TYR A 9 -2.57 6.33 23.88
C TYR A 9 -1.57 5.43 24.60
N ALA A 10 -1.96 4.17 24.79
CA ALA A 10 -1.00 3.13 25.06
C ALA A 10 -0.01 3.21 23.91
N LEU A 11 1.23 3.57 24.22
CA LEU A 11 2.39 3.17 23.45
C LEU A 11 2.21 1.66 23.19
N LEU A 12 1.67 1.33 22.03
CA LEU A 12 1.88 0.04 21.39
C LEU A 12 3.34 0.06 20.98
N ALA A 13 4.20 -0.14 21.98
CA ALA A 13 5.41 -0.91 21.80
C ALA A 13 5.01 -2.09 20.94
N PHE A 14 5.67 -2.24 19.79
CA PHE A 14 5.55 -3.40 18.92
C PHE A 14 5.38 -4.64 19.79
N ALA A 15 4.17 -5.19 19.81
CA ALA A 15 3.93 -6.49 20.41
C ALA A 15 4.61 -7.51 19.49
N CYS A 16 5.91 -7.74 19.75
CA CYS A 16 6.51 -9.04 19.53
C CYS A 16 5.51 -10.05 20.07
N SER A 17 5.01 -10.92 19.19
CA SER A 17 4.20 -12.05 19.63
C SER A 17 5.02 -12.80 20.67
N ALA A 18 4.58 -12.76 21.93
CA ALA A 18 5.10 -13.62 22.97
C ALA A 18 4.65 -15.05 22.62
N ILE A 19 5.44 -15.69 21.78
CA ILE A 19 5.57 -17.15 21.79
C ILE A 19 6.01 -17.49 23.21
N ALA A 20 5.44 -18.53 23.82
CA ALA A 20 5.94 -19.06 25.08
C ALA A 20 7.44 -19.38 24.91
N ILE A 21 8.30 -18.50 25.41
CA ILE A 21 9.75 -18.68 25.41
C ILE A 21 10.01 -19.69 26.53
N THR A 22 10.19 -20.96 26.17
CA THR A 22 11.15 -21.82 26.88
C THR A 22 12.41 -20.97 27.09
N PRO A 23 12.95 -20.83 28.31
CA PRO A 23 14.08 -19.92 28.54
C PRO A 23 15.12 -20.19 27.48
N ALA A 24 15.35 -19.21 26.59
CA ALA A 24 16.41 -19.33 25.64
C ALA A 24 17.66 -19.57 26.47
N ASN A 25 18.38 -20.67 26.20
CA ASN A 25 19.71 -20.81 26.75
C ASN A 25 20.45 -19.50 26.47
N ALA A 26 21.13 -18.95 27.48
CA ALA A 26 21.93 -17.75 27.29
C ALA A 26 22.85 -17.97 26.08
N ALA A 27 22.96 -16.96 25.21
CA ALA A 27 23.84 -17.06 24.05
C ALA A 27 25.26 -17.36 24.53
N ASP A 28 25.91 -18.32 23.88
CA ASP A 28 27.27 -18.72 24.20
C ASP A 28 28.24 -18.02 23.22
N ALA A 29 28.92 -17.00 23.72
CA ALA A 29 29.89 -16.22 22.95
C ALA A 29 31.05 -17.09 22.43
N ALA A 30 31.49 -18.09 23.19
CA ALA A 30 32.57 -18.99 22.78
C ALA A 30 32.11 -19.94 21.67
N ALA A 31 30.85 -20.40 21.74
CA ALA A 31 30.26 -21.20 20.66
C ALA A 31 30.09 -20.37 19.37
N LEU A 32 29.68 -19.10 19.49
CA LEU A 32 29.59 -18.18 18.35
C LEU A 32 30.96 -17.96 17.70
N GLU A 33 31.98 -17.62 18.49
CA GLU A 33 33.36 -17.45 18.03
C GLU A 33 33.88 -18.71 17.32
N GLY A 34 33.75 -19.87 17.96
CA GLY A 34 34.17 -21.14 17.37
C GLY A 34 33.49 -21.46 16.05
N ALA A 35 32.18 -21.19 15.92
CA ALA A 35 31.46 -21.38 14.67
C ALA A 35 31.96 -20.44 13.56
N LEU A 36 32.17 -19.16 13.87
CA LEU A 36 32.69 -18.17 12.93
C LEU A 36 34.11 -18.49 12.48
N ASP A 37 34.97 -18.95 13.38
CA ASP A 37 36.34 -19.39 13.08
C ASP A 37 36.35 -20.57 12.10
N VAL A 38 35.52 -21.58 12.39
CA VAL A 38 35.41 -22.78 11.54
C VAL A 38 34.87 -22.43 10.16
N LEU A 39 33.85 -21.57 10.08
CA LEU A 39 33.30 -21.08 8.82
C LEU A 39 34.33 -20.21 8.05
N THR A 40 35.08 -19.36 8.74
CA THR A 40 36.13 -18.52 8.14
C THR A 40 37.26 -19.38 7.59
N ALA A 41 37.71 -20.38 8.34
CA ALA A 41 38.71 -21.36 7.89
C ALA A 41 38.23 -22.14 6.65
N HIS A 42 36.94 -22.47 6.58
CA HIS A 42 36.34 -23.08 5.40
C HIS A 42 36.44 -22.19 4.17
N VAL A 43 35.98 -20.94 4.29
CA VAL A 43 36.00 -19.96 3.20
C VAL A 43 37.42 -19.68 2.71
N ASN A 44 38.37 -19.58 3.64
CA ASN A 44 39.80 -19.37 3.34
C ASN A 44 40.52 -20.62 2.82
N LYS A 45 39.84 -21.78 2.77
CA LYS A 45 40.39 -23.08 2.38
C LYS A 45 41.51 -23.61 3.27
N SER A 46 41.63 -23.12 4.50
CA SER A 46 42.53 -23.70 5.50
C SER A 46 41.89 -24.94 6.17
N LYS A 47 40.57 -25.05 6.15
CA LYS A 47 39.78 -26.24 6.49
C LYS A 47 38.78 -26.51 5.37
N THR A 48 38.40 -27.76 5.13
CA THR A 48 37.28 -28.09 4.22
C THR A 48 36.17 -28.68 5.07
N LEU A 49 34.95 -28.19 4.89
CA LEU A 49 33.76 -28.65 5.60
C LEU A 49 32.80 -29.29 4.59
N THR A 50 32.06 -30.28 5.01
CA THR A 50 30.90 -30.80 4.28
C THR A 50 29.73 -29.80 4.37
N THR A 51 28.71 -30.01 3.53
CA THR A 51 27.50 -29.19 3.61
C THR A 51 26.82 -29.30 4.98
N GLU A 52 26.79 -30.50 5.54
CA GLU A 52 26.20 -30.80 6.84
C GLU A 52 26.95 -30.11 7.97
N GLU A 53 28.29 -30.08 7.91
CA GLU A 53 29.13 -29.35 8.87
C GLU A 53 28.87 -27.84 8.77
N ILE A 54 28.82 -27.26 7.57
CA ILE A 54 28.48 -25.83 7.39
C ILE A 54 27.07 -25.53 7.93
N ALA A 55 26.12 -26.43 7.70
CA ALA A 55 24.75 -26.28 8.21
C ALA A 55 24.72 -26.30 9.75
N SER A 56 25.51 -27.17 10.38
CA SER A 56 25.68 -27.21 11.84
C SER A 56 26.26 -25.91 12.38
N GLU A 57 27.33 -25.39 11.75
CA GLU A 57 27.93 -24.12 12.20
C GLU A 57 27.00 -22.92 11.98
N LEU A 58 26.23 -22.92 10.88
CA LEU A 58 25.17 -21.92 10.65
C LEU A 58 24.09 -21.99 11.74
N GLU A 59 23.70 -23.19 12.19
CA GLU A 59 22.75 -23.36 13.29
C GLU A 59 23.33 -22.83 14.62
N THR A 60 24.60 -23.12 14.90
CA THR A 60 25.32 -22.54 16.06
C THR A 60 25.36 -21.02 15.99
N LEU A 61 25.70 -20.44 14.83
CA LEU A 61 25.70 -19.00 14.60
C LEU A 61 24.32 -18.37 14.85
N ASN A 62 23.25 -18.99 14.34
CA ASN A 62 21.89 -18.49 14.51
C ASN A 62 21.43 -18.58 15.97
N THR A 63 21.75 -19.69 16.65
CA THR A 63 21.37 -19.93 18.05
C THR A 63 22.04 -18.93 18.99
N ASN A 64 23.29 -18.56 18.69
CA ASN A 64 24.10 -17.68 19.53
C ASN A 64 24.17 -16.23 19.01
N ALA A 65 23.34 -15.85 18.05
CA ALA A 65 23.37 -14.53 17.41
C ALA A 65 23.23 -13.37 18.41
N ALA A 66 22.54 -13.56 19.54
CA ALA A 66 22.38 -12.54 20.57
C ALA A 66 23.69 -12.20 21.32
N ALA A 67 24.74 -13.03 21.21
CA ALA A 67 26.07 -12.70 21.75
C ALA A 67 26.82 -11.66 20.89
N ILE A 68 26.39 -11.42 19.64
CA ILE A 68 26.98 -10.37 18.79
C ILE A 68 26.71 -9.01 19.44
N GLY A 69 27.77 -8.28 19.75
CA GLY A 69 27.67 -6.97 20.41
C GLY A 69 27.69 -7.03 21.93
N GLU A 70 27.93 -8.19 22.56
CA GLU A 70 28.29 -8.26 23.98
C GLU A 70 29.63 -7.55 24.24
N ASP A 71 30.59 -7.75 23.36
CA ASP A 71 31.88 -7.04 23.29
C ASP A 71 32.30 -6.71 21.84
N ALA A 72 33.44 -6.01 21.69
CA ALA A 72 33.97 -5.65 20.37
C ALA A 72 34.50 -6.86 19.57
N ALA A 73 35.06 -7.87 20.24
CA ALA A 73 35.63 -9.05 19.59
C ALA A 73 34.55 -9.87 18.86
N SER A 74 33.37 -10.03 19.48
CA SER A 74 32.23 -10.69 18.85
C SER A 74 31.80 -10.02 17.53
N ILE A 75 31.92 -8.69 17.43
CA ILE A 75 31.62 -7.93 16.22
C ILE A 75 32.73 -8.14 15.18
N GLU A 76 33.98 -8.05 15.61
CA GLU A 76 35.16 -8.23 14.75
C GLU A 76 35.18 -9.62 14.10
N ASN A 77 34.87 -10.68 14.85
CA ASN A 77 34.80 -12.05 14.35
C ASN A 77 33.76 -12.20 13.23
N VAL A 78 32.59 -11.56 13.38
CA VAL A 78 31.56 -11.56 12.32
C VAL A 78 32.03 -10.77 11.10
N ILE A 79 32.68 -9.62 11.30
CA ILE A 79 33.24 -8.80 10.22
C ILE A 79 34.32 -9.56 9.46
N GLU A 80 35.21 -10.28 10.17
CA GLU A 80 36.25 -11.12 9.58
C GLU A 80 35.64 -12.18 8.67
N PHE A 81 34.65 -12.92 9.16
CA PHE A 81 33.95 -13.93 8.36
C PHE A 81 33.30 -13.33 7.11
N ILE A 82 32.59 -12.20 7.24
CA ILE A 82 31.97 -11.50 6.10
C ILE A 82 33.03 -11.07 5.07
N ASN A 83 34.16 -10.52 5.52
CA ASN A 83 35.25 -10.09 4.64
C ASN A 83 35.91 -11.27 3.92
N ALA A 84 36.17 -12.37 4.62
CA ALA A 84 36.69 -13.60 4.04
C ALA A 84 35.73 -14.13 2.95
N TYR A 85 34.43 -14.14 3.25
CA TYR A 85 33.39 -14.57 2.32
C TYR A 85 33.37 -13.68 1.07
N ASP A 86 33.34 -12.36 1.22
CA ASP A 86 33.30 -11.41 0.11
C ASP A 86 34.54 -11.53 -0.79
N ALA A 87 35.72 -11.76 -0.20
CA ALA A 87 36.97 -11.96 -0.95
C ALA A 87 36.94 -13.25 -1.79
N ARG A 88 36.27 -14.30 -1.30
CA ARG A 88 36.25 -15.62 -1.95
C ARG A 88 35.10 -15.81 -2.94
N HIS A 89 33.90 -15.33 -2.60
CA HIS A 89 32.65 -15.62 -3.34
C HIS A 89 32.08 -14.41 -4.09
N LYS A 90 32.74 -13.25 -3.99
CA LYS A 90 32.17 -11.91 -4.25
C LYS A 90 31.07 -11.56 -3.24
N PRO A 91 30.76 -10.27 -3.06
CA PRO A 91 29.71 -9.87 -2.14
C PRO A 91 28.37 -10.51 -2.46
N LEU A 92 27.61 -10.85 -1.42
CA LEU A 92 26.29 -11.46 -1.57
C LEU A 92 25.40 -10.58 -2.47
N PHE A 93 24.53 -11.20 -3.27
CA PHE A 93 23.70 -10.55 -4.31
C PHE A 93 24.45 -9.94 -5.50
N ILE A 94 25.77 -9.68 -5.40
CA ILE A 94 26.62 -9.38 -6.57
C ILE A 94 27.09 -10.68 -7.21
N GLY A 95 27.67 -11.59 -6.42
CA GLY A 95 28.10 -12.92 -6.87
C GLY A 95 26.93 -13.89 -7.02
N LYS A 96 26.23 -14.19 -5.92
CA LYS A 96 25.04 -15.03 -5.88
C LYS A 96 23.78 -14.17 -5.99
N LYS A 97 23.11 -14.18 -7.14
CA LYS A 97 22.01 -13.23 -7.46
C LYS A 97 20.83 -13.26 -6.49
N GLN A 98 20.47 -14.43 -5.96
CA GLN A 98 19.35 -14.62 -5.04
C GLN A 98 19.55 -15.90 -4.21
N LEU A 99 18.91 -15.96 -3.04
CA LEU A 99 18.76 -17.18 -2.25
C LEU A 99 17.29 -17.63 -2.22
N HIS A 100 17.05 -18.89 -1.84
CA HIS A 100 15.70 -19.46 -1.77
C HIS A 100 15.42 -20.14 -0.42
N GLN A 101 14.54 -19.54 0.39
CA GLN A 101 14.22 -20.09 1.71
C GLN A 101 13.48 -21.43 1.65
N LYS A 102 12.58 -21.59 0.66
CA LYS A 102 11.73 -22.79 0.53
C LYS A 102 12.36 -23.92 -0.29
N LYS A 103 13.42 -23.60 -1.04
CA LYS A 103 14.16 -24.55 -1.87
C LYS A 103 15.62 -24.41 -1.47
N LYS A 104 15.95 -24.87 -0.27
CA LYS A 104 17.31 -24.82 0.24
C LYS A 104 18.18 -25.72 -0.65
N ASP A 105 18.94 -25.09 -1.53
CA ASP A 105 19.98 -25.74 -2.29
C ASP A 105 21.16 -26.00 -1.35
N SER A 106 21.62 -27.24 -1.26
CA SER A 106 22.76 -27.60 -0.42
C SER A 106 24.02 -26.80 -0.77
N SER A 107 24.17 -26.42 -2.04
CA SER A 107 25.29 -25.56 -2.50
C SER A 107 25.22 -24.12 -1.98
N ASP A 108 24.06 -23.69 -1.45
CA ASP A 108 23.86 -22.34 -0.92
C ASP A 108 24.14 -22.23 0.59
N THR A 109 24.51 -23.31 1.27
CA THR A 109 24.63 -23.33 2.74
C THR A 109 25.65 -22.31 3.24
N ILE A 110 26.81 -22.17 2.57
CA ILE A 110 27.79 -21.12 2.93
C ILE A 110 27.29 -19.71 2.63
N HIS A 111 26.47 -19.53 1.59
CA HIS A 111 25.84 -18.25 1.27
C HIS A 111 24.78 -17.87 2.31
N TRP A 112 24.11 -18.86 2.91
CA TRP A 112 23.21 -18.66 4.04
C TRP A 112 23.95 -18.29 5.32
N ALA A 113 25.12 -18.90 5.60
CA ALA A 113 25.98 -18.48 6.69
C ALA A 113 26.38 -17.01 6.57
N ALA A 114 26.86 -16.58 5.40
CA ALA A 114 27.18 -15.18 5.14
C ALA A 114 25.95 -14.26 5.27
N PHE A 115 24.80 -14.66 4.72
CA PHE A 115 23.55 -13.91 4.83
C PHE A 115 23.17 -13.66 6.29
N TRP A 116 23.15 -14.71 7.12
CA TRP A 116 22.73 -14.60 8.52
C TRP A 116 23.77 -13.90 9.38
N ALA A 117 25.07 -14.08 9.13
CA ALA A 117 26.12 -13.29 9.76
C ALA A 117 25.91 -11.78 9.54
N MET A 118 25.65 -11.38 8.28
CA MET A 118 25.35 -9.98 7.94
C MET A 118 24.05 -9.49 8.59
N GLN A 119 22.99 -10.31 8.57
CA GLN A 119 21.68 -9.95 9.11
C GLN A 119 21.72 -9.79 10.63
N HIS A 120 22.35 -10.74 11.34
CA HIS A 120 22.46 -10.67 12.80
C HIS A 120 23.37 -9.54 13.23
N LEU A 121 24.51 -9.33 12.58
CA LEU A 121 25.34 -8.16 12.86
C LEU A 121 24.54 -6.86 12.66
N PHE A 122 23.77 -6.75 11.58
CA PHE A 122 22.92 -5.59 11.38
C PHE A 122 21.93 -5.39 12.54
N ASP A 123 21.18 -6.44 12.89
CA ASP A 123 20.10 -6.38 13.88
C ASP A 123 20.60 -6.12 15.31
N GLN A 124 21.79 -6.62 15.68
CA GLN A 124 22.30 -6.56 17.05
C GLN A 124 23.07 -5.28 17.40
N VAL A 125 23.58 -4.53 16.42
CA VAL A 125 24.42 -3.34 16.73
C VAL A 125 24.04 -2.04 16.01
N TYR A 126 23.23 -2.07 14.94
CA TYR A 126 22.82 -0.84 14.23
C TYR A 126 21.52 -0.24 14.78
N HIS A 127 21.62 0.27 16.00
CA HIS A 127 20.59 1.02 16.72
C HIS A 127 21.26 1.99 17.72
N SER A 128 20.48 2.85 18.40
CA SER A 128 20.97 3.89 19.32
C SER A 128 22.04 3.37 20.31
N LYS A 129 21.74 2.29 21.03
CA LYS A 129 22.65 1.70 22.03
C LYS A 129 23.95 1.12 21.44
N GLY A 130 23.85 0.40 20.32
CA GLY A 130 24.99 -0.25 19.69
C GLY A 130 25.96 0.76 19.09
N LEU A 131 25.42 1.80 18.44
CA LEU A 131 26.25 2.89 17.90
C LEU A 131 26.91 3.72 19.00
N LYS A 132 26.24 3.93 20.14
CA LYS A 132 26.85 4.59 21.31
C LYS A 132 28.02 3.78 21.89
N LYS A 133 27.91 2.45 21.92
CA LYS A 133 28.93 1.55 22.49
C LYS A 133 30.09 1.26 21.53
N TYR A 134 29.80 1.08 20.24
CA TYR A 134 30.73 0.56 19.24
C TYR A 134 30.90 1.46 18.02
N GLY A 135 30.55 2.74 18.13
CA GLY A 135 30.47 3.65 16.99
C GLY A 135 31.75 3.80 16.16
N ASP A 136 32.91 3.63 16.79
CA ASP A 136 34.21 3.69 16.09
C ASP A 136 34.47 2.43 15.25
N LEU A 137 33.96 1.27 15.70
CA LEU A 137 34.08 0.00 14.99
C LEU A 137 33.04 -0.13 13.87
N ILE A 138 31.77 0.09 14.20
CA ILE A 138 30.66 -0.16 13.25
C ILE A 138 30.39 1.03 12.34
N GLY A 139 30.81 2.24 12.72
CA GLY A 139 30.58 3.45 11.93
C GLY A 139 31.34 3.51 10.62
N SER A 140 32.47 2.79 10.51
CA SER A 140 33.27 2.68 9.29
C SER A 140 32.99 1.41 8.47
N LEU A 141 32.13 0.51 8.97
CA LEU A 141 31.86 -0.76 8.31
C LEU A 141 30.96 -0.55 7.08
N LYS A 142 31.39 -1.09 5.94
CA LYS A 142 30.58 -1.21 4.72
C LYS A 142 30.37 -2.67 4.39
N PHE A 143 29.11 -3.09 4.33
CA PHE A 143 28.77 -4.33 3.62
C PHE A 143 28.90 -4.08 2.13
N ARG A 144 29.76 -4.84 1.44
CA ARG A 144 29.99 -4.63 0.00
C ARG A 144 28.76 -4.95 -0.85
N THR A 145 27.80 -5.71 -0.32
CA THR A 145 26.47 -5.92 -0.94
C THR A 145 25.68 -4.61 -1.12
N ALA A 146 26.03 -3.54 -0.37
CA ALA A 146 25.42 -2.21 -0.52
C ALA A 146 25.47 -1.70 -1.96
N ASP A 147 26.52 -2.06 -2.72
CA ASP A 147 26.67 -1.66 -4.13
C ASP A 147 25.59 -2.27 -5.03
N TYR A 148 24.98 -3.37 -4.60
CA TYR A 148 23.82 -3.97 -5.25
C TYR A 148 22.51 -3.42 -4.70
N PHE A 149 22.28 -3.50 -3.38
CA PHE A 149 21.10 -2.93 -2.73
C PHE A 149 21.46 -2.37 -1.35
N PRO A 150 21.06 -1.13 -1.02
CA PRO A 150 20.19 -0.22 -1.77
C PRO A 150 20.79 0.36 -3.06
N GLY A 151 22.09 0.19 -3.30
CA GLY A 151 22.75 0.54 -4.55
C GLY A 151 24.03 1.33 -4.31
N LYS A 152 24.94 1.26 -5.29
CA LYS A 152 26.21 1.99 -5.26
C LYS A 152 25.98 3.50 -5.13
N VAL A 153 26.73 4.13 -4.24
CA VAL A 153 26.73 5.59 -4.07
C VAL A 153 27.96 6.17 -4.77
N GLU A 154 27.73 7.00 -5.77
CA GLU A 154 28.79 7.73 -6.49
C GLU A 154 28.75 9.23 -6.17
N ALA A 155 28.23 9.57 -4.98
CA ALA A 155 28.05 10.95 -4.54
C ALA A 155 29.17 11.40 -3.59
N PRO A 156 29.68 12.63 -3.73
CA PRO A 156 30.60 13.19 -2.75
C PRO A 156 29.88 13.39 -1.41
N ILE A 157 30.61 13.17 -0.33
CA ILE A 157 30.13 13.49 1.02
C ILE A 157 30.34 14.98 1.26
N ASN A 158 29.32 15.66 1.78
CA ASN A 158 29.47 17.02 2.27
C ASN A 158 29.83 16.98 3.77
N PRO A 159 31.03 17.43 4.18
CA PRO A 159 31.37 17.54 5.59
C PRO A 159 30.58 18.65 6.29
N GLU A 160 30.13 19.67 5.56
CA GLU A 160 29.30 20.75 6.09
C GLU A 160 27.84 20.31 6.23
N ALA A 161 27.10 21.00 7.10
CA ALA A 161 25.68 20.75 7.29
C ALA A 161 24.90 21.21 6.06
N TYR A 162 24.07 20.32 5.53
CA TYR A 162 22.95 20.71 4.67
C TYR A 162 21.66 20.69 5.49
N THR A 163 20.84 21.70 5.28
CA THR A 163 19.65 21.95 6.08
C THR A 163 18.38 21.71 5.27
N VAL A 164 17.39 21.07 5.90
CA VAL A 164 16.08 20.78 5.32
C VAL A 164 14.98 21.13 6.31
N THR A 165 13.89 21.70 5.81
CA THR A 165 12.69 21.93 6.59
C THR A 165 11.70 20.76 6.44
N ILE A 166 11.18 20.27 7.56
CA ILE A 166 10.17 19.20 7.62
C ILE A 166 8.95 19.63 8.42
N ASN A 167 7.81 18.97 8.19
CA ASN A 167 6.67 19.04 9.11
C ASN A 167 6.88 18.01 10.21
N GLY A 168 7.20 18.48 11.41
CA GLY A 168 7.33 17.70 12.63
C GLY A 168 6.01 17.43 13.34
N SER A 169 4.87 17.80 12.77
CA SER A 169 3.55 17.45 13.32
C SER A 169 2.90 16.29 12.59
N TYR A 170 2.27 15.41 13.36
CA TYR A 170 1.35 14.38 12.88
C TYR A 170 0.18 14.26 13.88
N PRO A 171 -0.77 15.21 13.85
CA PRO A 171 -1.90 15.22 14.77
C PRO A 171 -2.84 14.04 14.53
N ASP A 172 -3.69 13.77 15.52
CA ASP A 172 -4.78 12.82 15.39
C ASP A 172 -5.66 13.14 14.19
N VAL A 173 -5.90 12.12 13.36
CA VAL A 173 -6.72 12.23 12.16
C VAL A 173 -8.17 11.92 12.53
N TRP A 174 -9.09 12.82 12.20
CA TRP A 174 -10.52 12.57 12.38
C TRP A 174 -11.00 11.40 11.53
N GLY A 175 -11.81 10.53 12.14
CA GLY A 175 -12.48 9.42 11.49
C GLY A 175 -11.82 8.06 11.76
N SER A 176 -12.33 7.04 11.09
CA SER A 176 -11.84 5.66 11.30
C SER A 176 -10.40 5.47 10.83
N PRO A 177 -9.70 4.40 11.26
CA PRO A 177 -8.31 4.16 10.88
C PRO A 177 -8.12 4.01 9.36
N GLN A 178 -6.97 4.45 8.85
CA GLN A 178 -6.58 4.30 7.44
C GLN A 178 -5.07 4.20 7.23
N PHE A 179 -4.63 3.53 6.15
CA PHE A 179 -3.25 3.50 5.68
C PHE A 179 -2.18 3.22 6.75
N GLN A 180 -2.52 2.44 7.79
CA GLN A 180 -1.61 2.19 8.91
C GLN A 180 -1.20 3.51 9.60
N ASP A 181 -2.20 4.31 9.97
CA ASP A 181 -2.05 5.63 10.61
C ASP A 181 -1.39 5.55 11.99
N GLU A 182 -1.35 4.37 12.60
CA GLU A 182 -0.56 4.08 13.79
C GLU A 182 0.96 4.17 13.55
N ARG A 183 1.42 4.14 12.28
CA ARG A 183 2.85 4.26 11.95
C ARG A 183 3.30 5.72 11.87
N PRO A 184 4.54 6.03 12.26
CA PRO A 184 5.11 7.37 12.11
C PRO A 184 5.01 7.91 10.69
N ALA A 185 4.81 9.23 10.58
CA ALA A 185 4.94 9.94 9.32
C ALA A 185 6.42 10.07 8.93
N VAL A 186 6.77 9.59 7.74
CA VAL A 186 8.16 9.59 7.23
C VAL A 186 8.44 10.90 6.50
N LYS A 187 9.47 11.64 6.91
CA LYS A 187 9.88 12.91 6.30
C LYS A 187 11.29 12.81 5.69
N PRO A 188 11.42 12.81 4.35
CA PRO A 188 12.72 12.80 3.67
C PRO A 188 13.54 14.04 3.98
N THR A 189 14.85 13.86 4.11
CA THR A 189 15.78 14.97 4.27
C THR A 189 16.40 15.44 2.96
N GLY A 190 16.45 14.58 1.93
CA GLY A 190 17.27 14.82 0.74
C GLY A 190 18.76 14.52 0.95
N ALA A 191 19.08 13.80 2.04
CA ALA A 191 20.41 13.28 2.33
C ALA A 191 20.44 11.75 2.28
N TYR A 192 21.62 11.21 2.00
CA TYR A 192 21.91 9.80 1.87
C TYR A 192 23.18 9.45 2.63
N LEU A 193 23.09 8.48 3.55
CA LEU A 193 24.26 7.96 4.23
C LEU A 193 25.08 7.10 3.26
N VAL A 194 26.33 7.49 3.05
CA VAL A 194 27.29 6.67 2.29
C VAL A 194 27.67 5.46 3.15
N PRO A 195 27.53 4.21 2.66
CA PRO A 195 27.91 3.01 3.41
C PRO A 195 29.38 3.08 3.87
N GLY A 196 29.66 2.70 5.12
CA GLY A 196 31.00 2.80 5.71
C GLY A 196 31.35 4.18 6.27
N THR A 197 30.35 5.02 6.53
CA THR A 197 30.53 6.33 7.18
C THR A 197 29.44 6.55 8.24
N THR A 198 29.61 7.58 9.07
CA THR A 198 28.57 8.05 10.01
C THR A 198 28.13 9.47 9.68
N ALA A 199 26.83 9.75 9.78
CA ALA A 199 26.30 11.12 9.67
C ALA A 199 25.90 11.66 11.05
N THR A 200 25.87 12.98 11.19
CA THR A 200 25.32 13.66 12.37
C THR A 200 24.06 14.43 11.97
N ILE A 201 22.95 14.13 12.64
CA ILE A 201 21.67 14.79 12.44
C ILE A 201 21.47 15.79 13.57
N ILE A 202 21.27 17.05 13.21
CA ILE A 202 21.09 18.15 14.14
C ILE A 202 19.62 18.58 14.08
N VAL A 203 18.96 18.57 15.23
CA VAL A 203 17.51 18.81 15.35
C VAL A 203 17.24 19.81 16.47
N PRO A 204 16.08 20.50 16.44
CA PRO A 204 15.70 21.40 17.52
C PRO A 204 15.28 20.61 18.75
N GLU A 205 15.38 21.28 19.91
CA GLU A 205 14.97 20.75 21.21
C GLU A 205 13.51 20.24 21.23
N SER A 206 12.65 20.78 20.36
CA SER A 206 11.25 20.35 20.24
C SER A 206 11.07 18.89 19.79
N LEU A 207 12.09 18.23 19.23
CA LEU A 207 12.04 16.81 18.85
C LEU A 207 12.64 15.87 19.91
N VAL A 208 13.46 16.40 20.81
CA VAL A 208 14.30 15.62 21.73
C VAL A 208 13.47 14.92 22.80
N GLY A 209 13.62 13.60 22.90
CA GLY A 209 12.96 12.77 23.90
C GLY A 209 11.44 12.62 23.70
N ARG A 210 10.92 12.94 22.51
CA ARG A 210 9.47 12.93 22.21
C ARG A 210 9.03 11.81 21.27
N GLY A 211 9.84 10.76 21.12
CA GLY A 211 9.52 9.60 20.29
C GLY A 211 9.81 9.76 18.80
N TYR A 212 10.42 10.88 18.38
CA TYR A 212 10.96 11.01 17.02
C TYR A 212 12.18 10.11 16.85
N GLN A 213 12.38 9.62 15.64
CA GLN A 213 13.53 8.78 15.30
C GLN A 213 14.15 9.24 13.98
N VAL A 214 15.46 9.08 13.85
CA VAL A 214 16.14 9.11 12.56
C VAL A 214 16.10 7.71 11.95
N ARG A 215 15.58 7.60 10.73
CA ARG A 215 15.65 6.39 9.92
C ARG A 215 16.78 6.51 8.90
N VAL A 216 17.63 5.48 8.82
CA VAL A 216 18.66 5.34 7.77
C VAL A 216 18.34 4.11 6.92
N GLY A 217 18.05 4.33 5.64
CA GLY A 217 17.44 3.33 4.76
C GLY A 217 15.93 3.49 4.72
N ALA A 218 15.37 3.59 3.52
CA ALA A 218 13.95 3.88 3.35
C ALA A 218 13.05 2.64 3.38
N HIS A 219 13.61 1.47 3.04
CA HIS A 219 12.89 0.21 2.90
C HIS A 219 12.63 -0.39 4.27
N SER A 220 11.50 0.00 4.87
CA SER A 220 11.12 -0.40 6.24
C SER A 220 10.43 -1.76 6.34
N TRP A 221 10.15 -2.42 5.21
CA TRP A 221 9.53 -3.74 5.21
C TRP A 221 10.56 -4.87 5.39
N ASP A 222 10.27 -5.72 6.38
CA ASP A 222 10.93 -7.00 6.57
C ASP A 222 10.48 -8.01 5.52
N LEU A 223 11.45 -8.57 4.78
CA LEU A 223 11.22 -9.56 3.72
C LEU A 223 11.52 -11.01 4.14
N GLU A 224 11.70 -11.30 5.42
CA GLU A 224 11.99 -12.65 5.94
C GLU A 224 10.93 -13.67 5.55
N LYS A 225 9.67 -13.27 5.33
CA LYS A 225 8.61 -14.20 4.90
C LYS A 225 8.62 -14.49 3.40
N LYS A 226 9.61 -13.99 2.64
CA LYS A 226 9.68 -14.14 1.18
C LYS A 226 10.41 -15.43 0.78
N PRO A 227 9.83 -16.22 -0.15
CA PRO A 227 10.47 -17.44 -0.61
C PRO A 227 11.75 -17.17 -1.41
N ARG A 228 11.80 -16.05 -2.12
CA ARG A 228 12.97 -15.55 -2.86
C ARG A 228 13.60 -14.42 -2.06
N VAL A 229 14.90 -14.48 -1.89
CA VAL A 229 15.68 -13.50 -1.12
C VAL A 229 16.61 -12.77 -2.08
N GLU A 230 16.31 -11.50 -2.30
CA GLU A 230 17.01 -10.64 -3.27
C GLU A 230 17.71 -9.46 -2.58
N ARG A 231 17.64 -9.36 -1.26
CA ARG A 231 18.38 -8.43 -0.39
C ARG A 231 18.34 -8.98 1.04
N LEU A 232 19.10 -8.40 1.97
CA LEU A 232 18.90 -8.67 3.41
C LEU A 232 17.44 -8.37 3.81
N PHE A 233 16.92 -9.09 4.81
CA PHE A 233 15.51 -8.99 5.19
C PHE A 233 15.19 -7.61 5.74
N ARG A 234 16.04 -7.13 6.64
CA ARG A 234 15.99 -5.79 7.21
C ARG A 234 17.21 -5.02 6.74
N VAL A 235 16.98 -3.80 6.26
CA VAL A 235 18.01 -2.96 5.60
C VAL A 235 17.99 -1.52 6.11
N SER A 236 17.07 -1.20 7.03
CA SER A 236 16.88 0.15 7.56
C SER A 236 17.10 0.14 9.06
N ALA A 237 17.86 1.11 9.56
CA ALA A 237 18.15 1.30 10.98
C ALA A 237 17.35 2.48 11.54
N LEU A 238 17.04 2.42 12.83
CA LEU A 238 16.33 3.48 13.57
C LEU A 238 17.18 3.93 14.76
N TYR A 239 17.24 5.25 14.94
CA TYR A 239 17.98 5.91 16.01
C TYR A 239 17.06 6.89 16.72
N ASP A 240 16.96 6.78 18.04
CA ASP A 240 16.14 7.69 18.84
C ASP A 240 16.72 9.09 18.83
N ILE A 241 15.84 10.09 18.77
CA ILE A 241 16.24 11.49 18.95
C ILE A 241 16.18 11.81 20.45
N ASP A 242 17.27 11.51 21.16
CA ASP A 242 17.42 11.73 22.60
C ASP A 242 18.32 12.93 22.95
N SER A 243 18.87 13.59 21.94
CA SER A 243 19.69 14.78 22.01
C SER A 243 19.58 15.59 20.72
N THR A 244 20.04 16.84 20.75
CA THR A 244 20.01 17.73 19.57
C THR A 244 20.99 17.32 18.48
N GLU A 245 22.01 16.49 18.79
CA GLU A 245 22.95 15.93 17.83
C GLU A 245 22.92 14.39 17.88
N VAL A 246 22.32 13.77 16.87
CA VAL A 246 22.17 12.32 16.77
C VAL A 246 23.15 11.78 15.73
N ARG A 247 24.11 10.95 16.16
CA ARG A 247 25.00 10.21 15.24
C ARG A 247 24.26 8.98 14.71
N VAL A 248 24.41 8.70 13.41
CA VAL A 248 23.77 7.54 12.75
C VAL A 248 24.75 6.78 11.86
N ALA A 249 24.52 5.47 11.69
CA ALA A 249 25.28 4.60 10.81
C ALA A 249 24.37 3.54 10.16
N ASN A 250 24.80 2.92 9.06
CA ASN A 250 24.17 1.75 8.46
C ASN A 250 25.19 1.13 7.49
N PRO A 251 25.53 -0.18 7.59
CA PRO A 251 26.59 -0.76 6.77
C PRO A 251 26.18 -0.89 5.29
N LEU A 252 24.88 -0.76 5.00
CA LEU A 252 24.32 -0.70 3.66
C LEU A 252 24.12 0.74 3.15
N GLY A 253 24.29 1.75 4.01
CA GLY A 253 23.88 3.13 3.74
C GLY A 253 22.36 3.27 3.57
N GLY A 254 21.93 4.37 2.96
CA GLY A 254 20.51 4.61 2.67
C GLY A 254 20.10 6.07 2.81
N GLY A 255 18.91 6.41 2.31
CA GLY A 255 18.32 7.73 2.54
C GLY A 255 18.12 7.99 4.04
N ILE A 256 18.23 9.26 4.44
CA ILE A 256 18.04 9.70 5.82
C ILE A 256 16.66 10.36 5.95
N TYR A 257 15.86 9.92 6.91
CA TYR A 257 14.50 10.40 7.15
C TYR A 257 14.28 10.69 8.63
N ILE A 258 13.35 11.58 8.93
CA ILE A 258 12.79 11.73 10.28
C ILE A 258 11.45 11.01 10.35
N GLU A 259 11.29 10.15 11.35
CA GLU A 259 10.01 9.53 11.72
C GLU A 259 9.32 10.42 12.75
N VAL A 260 8.17 10.97 12.35
CA VAL A 260 7.33 11.83 13.18
C VAL A 260 6.25 10.95 13.82
N PRO A 261 6.24 10.77 15.15
CA PRO A 261 5.31 9.85 15.81
C PRO A 261 3.86 10.36 15.71
N PRO A 262 2.85 9.47 15.72
CA PRO A 262 1.46 9.88 15.84
C PRO A 262 1.22 10.75 17.09
N GLY A 263 0.39 11.78 16.95
CA GLY A 263 0.10 12.76 18.00
C GLY A 263 1.15 13.89 18.13
N ALA A 264 2.22 13.87 17.33
CA ALA A 264 3.24 14.91 17.33
C ALA A 264 2.73 16.29 16.90
N ASP A 265 3.24 17.36 17.51
CA ASP A 265 2.79 18.74 17.30
C ASP A 265 3.94 19.77 17.17
N ALA A 266 5.17 19.33 16.83
CA ALA A 266 6.34 20.22 16.80
C ALA A 266 6.32 21.32 15.72
N GLY A 267 5.33 21.30 14.82
CA GLY A 267 5.16 22.27 13.76
C GLY A 267 6.19 22.08 12.63
N ILE A 268 6.44 23.16 11.89
CA ILE A 268 7.47 23.18 10.86
C ILE A 268 8.83 23.41 11.53
N VAL A 269 9.76 22.48 11.35
CA VAL A 269 11.07 22.49 12.00
C VAL A 269 12.20 22.32 11.00
N GLU A 270 13.37 22.80 11.37
CA GLU A 270 14.60 22.69 10.59
C GLU A 270 15.46 21.53 11.09
N VAL A 271 16.02 20.74 10.18
CA VAL A 271 16.92 19.62 10.47
C VAL A 271 18.19 19.79 9.63
N ALA A 272 19.35 19.71 10.26
CA ALA A 272 20.63 19.74 9.58
C ALA A 272 21.26 18.34 9.52
N VAL A 273 21.89 18.00 8.40
CA VAL A 273 22.58 16.72 8.18
C VAL A 273 24.02 17.01 7.80
N LYS A 274 24.97 16.53 8.62
CA LYS A 274 26.42 16.60 8.37
C LYS A 274 26.99 15.25 7.96
N ASN A 275 28.04 15.28 7.15
CA ASN A 275 28.79 14.10 6.70
C ASN A 275 27.91 13.07 5.96
N ALA A 276 27.06 13.57 5.06
CA ALA A 276 26.21 12.75 4.19
C ALA A 276 26.34 13.21 2.73
N ALA A 277 25.98 12.32 1.81
CA ALA A 277 25.78 12.70 0.41
C ALA A 277 24.39 13.33 0.23
N ARG A 278 24.20 14.18 -0.77
CA ARG A 278 22.86 14.61 -1.21
C ARG A 278 22.21 13.52 -2.05
N SER A 279 20.91 13.29 -1.84
CA SER A 279 20.05 12.51 -2.74
C SER A 279 19.13 13.42 -3.53
N PRO A 280 18.71 13.02 -4.74
CA PRO A 280 17.68 13.77 -5.46
C PRO A 280 16.40 13.84 -4.64
N TYR A 281 15.93 15.06 -4.42
CA TYR A 281 14.72 15.31 -3.65
C TYR A 281 13.91 16.42 -4.30
N PHE A 282 12.64 16.12 -4.62
CA PHE A 282 11.70 17.13 -5.08
C PHE A 282 10.63 17.36 -4.02
N SER A 283 10.67 18.52 -3.38
CA SER A 283 9.68 18.92 -2.40
C SER A 283 8.60 19.81 -3.06
N TRP A 284 7.34 19.44 -2.88
CA TRP A 284 6.16 20.18 -3.32
C TRP A 284 5.27 20.60 -2.13
N LYS A 285 5.87 20.66 -0.94
CA LYS A 285 5.19 21.10 0.28
C LYS A 285 5.05 22.62 0.31
N HIS A 286 4.00 23.12 0.95
CA HIS A 286 3.78 24.56 1.03
C HIS A 286 4.90 25.37 1.71
N PHE A 287 5.65 24.76 2.63
CA PHE A 287 6.76 25.41 3.37
C PHE A 287 8.16 25.07 2.84
N HIS A 288 8.27 24.14 1.89
CA HIS A 288 9.54 23.75 1.28
C HIS A 288 9.23 23.33 -0.15
N ARG A 289 9.53 24.19 -1.13
CA ARG A 289 9.18 23.96 -2.53
C ARG A 289 10.42 24.03 -3.41
N THR A 290 10.77 22.92 -4.03
CA THR A 290 11.81 22.83 -5.05
C THR A 290 11.27 23.45 -6.35
N SER A 291 11.98 24.44 -6.89
CA SER A 291 11.65 25.04 -8.18
C SER A 291 12.01 24.09 -9.33
N LEU A 292 11.36 24.26 -10.49
CA LEU A 292 11.73 23.52 -11.70
C LEU A 292 13.18 23.77 -12.13
N LYS A 293 13.70 24.97 -11.85
CA LYS A 293 15.10 25.32 -12.15
C LYS A 293 16.05 24.51 -11.27
N GLU A 294 15.87 24.54 -9.94
CA GLU A 294 16.66 23.74 -9.00
C GLU A 294 16.56 22.25 -9.33
N TRP A 295 15.36 21.75 -9.65
CA TRP A 295 15.21 20.36 -10.07
C TRP A 295 16.06 20.02 -11.30
N ARG A 296 15.98 20.84 -12.36
CA ARG A 296 16.63 20.59 -13.65
C ARG A 296 18.13 20.77 -13.62
N GLU A 297 18.62 21.70 -12.80
CA GLU A 297 20.03 22.13 -12.77
C GLU A 297 20.83 21.45 -11.66
N SER A 298 20.20 21.09 -10.52
CA SER A 298 20.91 20.52 -9.37
C SER A 298 20.29 19.23 -8.81
N GLU A 299 19.04 19.26 -8.33
CA GLU A 299 18.51 18.19 -7.47
C GLU A 299 18.49 16.84 -8.19
N ARG A 300 18.02 16.77 -9.44
CA ARG A 300 17.94 15.51 -10.20
C ARG A 300 19.30 14.90 -10.56
N HIS A 301 20.38 15.66 -10.38
CA HIS A 301 21.74 15.25 -10.75
C HIS A 301 22.57 14.72 -9.59
N HIS A 302 22.05 14.78 -8.35
CA HIS A 302 22.64 14.10 -7.21
C HIS A 302 22.75 12.59 -7.45
N LYS A 303 23.87 11.98 -7.03
CA LYS A 303 24.28 10.62 -7.43
C LYS A 303 23.92 9.52 -6.42
N ALA A 304 23.03 9.81 -5.46
CA ALA A 304 22.47 8.78 -4.61
C ALA A 304 21.53 7.85 -5.43
N PRO A 305 21.42 6.56 -5.08
CA PRO A 305 20.67 5.57 -5.87
C PRO A 305 19.14 5.71 -5.80
N TRP A 306 18.62 6.49 -4.85
CA TRP A 306 17.18 6.68 -4.63
C TRP A 306 16.79 8.15 -4.65
N THR A 307 15.59 8.41 -5.15
CA THR A 307 14.99 9.74 -5.28
C THR A 307 13.66 9.76 -4.54
N ASP A 308 13.44 10.81 -3.74
CA ASP A 308 12.18 11.04 -3.01
C ASP A 308 11.43 12.23 -3.60
N PHE A 309 10.12 12.11 -3.78
CA PHE A 309 9.23 13.23 -4.08
C PHE A 309 8.17 13.30 -2.97
N GLN A 310 7.87 14.50 -2.49
CA GLN A 310 6.91 14.68 -1.39
C GLN A 310 6.15 16.00 -1.51
N SER A 311 4.83 15.92 -1.43
CA SER A 311 3.93 17.06 -1.16
C SER A 311 3.31 16.91 0.24
N ASP A 312 2.37 17.79 0.60
CA ASP A 312 1.59 17.63 1.83
C ASP A 312 0.61 16.44 1.76
N LYS A 313 0.39 15.85 0.58
CA LYS A 313 -0.65 14.83 0.33
C LYS A 313 -0.11 13.50 -0.19
N PHE A 314 1.03 13.49 -0.86
CA PHE A 314 1.57 12.30 -1.53
C PHE A 314 3.08 12.22 -1.37
N MET A 315 3.58 11.00 -1.17
CA MET A 315 5.00 10.68 -1.20
C MET A 315 5.27 9.50 -2.14
N VAL A 316 6.37 9.58 -2.87
CA VAL A 316 6.90 8.45 -3.63
C VAL A 316 8.41 8.36 -3.48
N GLN A 317 8.90 7.12 -3.42
CA GLN A 317 10.31 6.82 -3.56
C GLN A 317 10.56 5.87 -4.72
N VAL A 318 11.43 6.29 -5.64
CA VAL A 318 11.83 5.50 -6.83
C VAL A 318 13.35 5.46 -6.96
N PRO A 319 13.91 4.45 -7.66
CA PRO A 319 15.32 4.47 -8.02
C PRO A 319 15.66 5.72 -8.83
N THR A 320 16.79 6.35 -8.57
CA THR A 320 17.24 7.54 -9.33
C THR A 320 17.33 7.24 -10.82
N SER A 321 17.74 6.02 -11.19
CA SER A 321 17.80 5.54 -12.58
C SER A 321 16.45 5.55 -13.31
N TRP A 322 15.32 5.68 -12.60
CA TRP A 322 14.00 5.78 -13.18
C TRP A 322 13.60 7.22 -13.54
N ILE A 323 14.20 8.24 -12.92
CA ILE A 323 13.58 9.57 -12.83
C ILE A 323 14.52 10.75 -13.16
N TYR A 324 15.85 10.54 -13.24
CA TYR A 324 16.81 11.64 -13.42
C TYR A 324 16.66 12.48 -14.71
N LYS A 325 15.87 12.04 -15.70
CA LYS A 325 15.51 12.78 -16.93
C LYS A 325 14.09 13.37 -16.91
N MET A 326 13.35 13.26 -15.81
CA MET A 326 12.06 13.94 -15.69
C MET A 326 12.28 15.46 -15.67
N ASP A 327 11.60 16.19 -16.55
CA ASP A 327 11.74 17.65 -16.65
C ASP A 327 10.71 18.45 -15.85
N ASP A 328 9.53 17.89 -15.61
CA ASP A 328 8.42 18.58 -14.94
C ASP A 328 7.82 17.75 -13.79
N PRO A 329 8.51 17.70 -12.64
CA PRO A 329 7.97 17.09 -11.42
C PRO A 329 6.82 17.90 -10.79
N ALA A 330 6.66 19.18 -11.15
CA ALA A 330 5.60 20.03 -10.59
C ALA A 330 4.21 19.60 -11.08
N THR A 331 4.05 19.40 -12.40
CA THR A 331 2.81 18.85 -12.97
C THR A 331 2.53 17.45 -12.41
N TYR A 332 3.56 16.60 -12.35
CA TYR A 332 3.47 15.27 -11.76
C TYR A 332 2.93 15.29 -10.31
N MET A 333 3.46 16.16 -9.45
CA MET A 333 3.01 16.26 -8.06
C MET A 333 1.61 16.84 -7.94
N ASN A 334 1.25 17.85 -8.74
CA ASN A 334 -0.10 18.40 -8.76
C ASN A 334 -1.16 17.35 -9.13
N GLU A 335 -0.86 16.47 -10.09
CA GLU A 335 -1.78 15.41 -10.50
C GLU A 335 -1.95 14.34 -9.41
N TRP A 336 -0.87 13.98 -8.70
CA TRP A 336 -0.95 13.08 -7.55
C TRP A 336 -1.73 13.71 -6.40
N ASP A 337 -1.48 14.98 -6.08
CA ASP A 337 -2.21 15.72 -5.05
C ASP A 337 -3.70 15.79 -5.37
N LEU A 338 -4.05 16.10 -6.63
CA LEU A 338 -5.44 16.09 -7.08
C LEU A 338 -6.07 14.70 -6.97
N SER A 339 -5.30 13.64 -7.26
CA SER A 339 -5.78 12.27 -7.08
C SER A 339 -6.06 11.96 -5.60
N MET A 340 -5.18 12.39 -4.68
CA MET A 340 -5.40 12.21 -3.25
C MET A 340 -6.63 12.99 -2.77
N ASP A 341 -6.85 14.20 -3.28
CA ASP A 341 -8.06 14.97 -2.99
C ASP A 341 -9.32 14.23 -3.43
N ARG A 342 -9.35 13.68 -4.66
CA ARG A 342 -10.53 12.93 -5.12
C ARG A 342 -10.77 11.66 -4.33
N MET A 343 -9.71 11.01 -3.85
CA MET A 343 -9.85 9.83 -2.98
C MET A 343 -10.38 10.22 -1.60
N ASN A 344 -9.87 11.31 -1.00
CA ASN A 344 -10.34 11.79 0.29
C ASN A 344 -11.77 12.36 0.21
N ASP A 345 -12.12 13.08 -0.87
CA ASP A 345 -13.48 13.52 -1.17
C ASP A 345 -14.44 12.32 -1.23
N LEU A 346 -14.05 11.28 -1.99
CA LEU A 346 -14.84 10.05 -2.08
C LEU A 346 -15.02 9.41 -0.71
N MET A 347 -13.98 9.37 0.11
CA MET A 347 -14.00 8.71 1.42
C MET A 347 -14.57 9.59 2.54
N GLY A 348 -14.96 10.84 2.25
CA GLY A 348 -15.48 11.75 3.27
C GLY A 348 -14.42 12.16 4.30
N ARG A 349 -13.19 12.41 3.85
CA ARG A 349 -12.03 12.73 4.70
C ARG A 349 -11.44 14.10 4.40
N PRO A 350 -10.78 14.74 5.40
CA PRO A 350 -9.98 15.93 5.16
C PRO A 350 -8.86 15.67 4.14
N HIS A 351 -8.50 16.70 3.37
CA HIS A 351 -7.39 16.61 2.41
C HIS A 351 -6.01 16.59 3.06
N LEU A 352 -5.92 17.10 4.29
CA LEU A 352 -4.66 17.25 5.05
C LEU A 352 -4.87 16.76 6.48
N PHE A 353 -3.91 15.99 6.98
CA PHE A 353 -3.95 15.44 8.34
C PHE A 353 -2.54 15.13 8.90
N GLY A 354 -1.55 15.96 8.55
CA GLY A 354 -0.15 15.88 9.05
C GLY A 354 0.75 14.83 8.39
N ARG A 355 0.15 13.85 7.73
CA ARG A 355 0.83 12.86 6.89
C ARG A 355 0.23 12.83 5.49
N GLU A 356 1.05 12.37 4.57
CA GLU A 356 0.67 12.05 3.21
C GLU A 356 -0.43 10.98 3.22
N THR A 357 -1.47 11.17 2.40
CA THR A 357 -2.56 10.21 2.24
C THR A 357 -2.03 8.87 1.73
N VAL A 358 -1.09 8.92 0.80
CA VAL A 358 -0.42 7.73 0.26
C VAL A 358 1.09 7.97 0.20
N TYR A 359 1.83 6.96 0.66
CA TYR A 359 3.25 6.80 0.37
C TYR A 359 3.44 5.51 -0.42
N THR A 360 4.06 5.59 -1.61
CA THR A 360 4.39 4.42 -2.44
C THR A 360 5.90 4.31 -2.65
N GLN A 361 6.42 3.10 -2.70
CA GLN A 361 7.85 2.83 -2.80
C GLN A 361 8.13 1.65 -3.73
N VAL A 362 9.30 1.65 -4.33
CA VAL A 362 9.84 0.55 -5.13
C VAL A 362 10.86 -0.24 -4.30
N ASP A 363 10.86 -1.57 -4.44
CA ASP A 363 11.82 -2.48 -3.80
C ASP A 363 12.22 -3.58 -4.79
N THR A 364 13.17 -4.44 -4.45
CA THR A 364 13.57 -5.61 -5.26
C THR A 364 12.41 -6.54 -5.61
N GLN A 365 11.43 -6.62 -4.70
CA GLN A 365 10.22 -7.42 -4.87
C GLN A 365 9.04 -6.81 -4.11
N LEU A 366 7.82 -7.18 -4.51
CA LEU A 366 6.59 -6.74 -3.86
C LEU A 366 6.59 -7.11 -2.37
N ARG A 367 5.94 -6.30 -1.51
CA ARG A 367 5.76 -6.62 -0.08
C ARG A 367 4.84 -7.84 0.12
N GLY A 368 3.72 -7.91 -0.58
CA GLY A 368 2.76 -9.02 -0.51
C GLY A 368 3.08 -10.17 -1.45
N ARG A 369 2.31 -11.27 -1.39
CA ARG A 369 2.32 -12.30 -2.46
C ARG A 369 1.64 -11.79 -3.74
N ALA A 370 0.77 -10.80 -3.58
CA ALA A 370 0.17 -9.96 -4.61
C ALA A 370 0.42 -8.49 -4.23
N PHE A 371 -0.24 -7.58 -4.92
CA PHE A 371 -0.28 -6.17 -4.54
C PHE A 371 -0.92 -6.01 -3.14
N HIS A 372 -0.54 -4.94 -2.44
CA HIS A 372 -0.99 -4.71 -1.06
C HIS A 372 -1.03 -3.19 -0.75
N PRO A 373 -1.98 -2.70 0.07
CA PRO A 373 -1.89 -1.36 0.65
C PRO A 373 -0.71 -1.21 1.60
N GLY A 374 -0.32 0.03 1.88
CA GLY A 374 0.55 0.34 3.00
C GLY A 374 1.04 1.76 3.03
N TYR A 375 1.83 2.05 4.06
CA TYR A 375 2.63 3.26 4.18
C TYR A 375 4.06 2.84 4.54
N PRO A 376 4.97 2.62 3.56
CA PRO A 376 4.72 2.67 2.12
C PRO A 376 3.99 1.44 1.56
N GLY A 377 3.20 1.63 0.51
CA GLY A 377 2.78 0.57 -0.41
C GLY A 377 3.93 0.20 -1.35
N VAL A 378 4.26 -1.09 -1.45
CA VAL A 378 5.36 -1.59 -2.31
C VAL A 378 4.82 -2.58 -3.34
N ASN A 379 4.42 -2.02 -4.48
CA ASN A 379 3.71 -2.71 -5.56
C ASN A 379 4.49 -2.72 -6.88
N ALA A 380 5.76 -2.30 -6.87
CA ALA A 380 6.65 -2.31 -8.02
C ALA A 380 7.99 -2.96 -7.66
N GLY A 381 8.46 -3.87 -8.52
CA GLY A 381 9.75 -4.52 -8.41
C GLY A 381 10.85 -3.76 -9.15
N TYR A 382 12.08 -3.83 -8.63
CA TYR A 382 13.27 -3.20 -9.18
C TYR A 382 14.42 -4.20 -9.28
N ASP A 383 15.04 -4.26 -10.44
CA ASP A 383 16.33 -4.95 -10.63
C ASP A 383 17.48 -3.94 -10.56
N PRO A 384 18.32 -3.97 -9.51
CA PRO A 384 19.45 -3.04 -9.37
C PRO A 384 20.54 -3.17 -10.43
N ARG A 385 20.50 -4.21 -11.27
CA ARG A 385 21.48 -4.42 -12.35
C ARG A 385 21.10 -3.70 -13.64
N LYS A 386 19.90 -3.11 -13.70
CA LYS A 386 19.39 -2.45 -14.91
C LYS A 386 19.48 -0.94 -14.77
N ASP A 387 19.97 -0.28 -15.81
CA ASP A 387 19.71 1.14 -16.02
C ASP A 387 18.34 1.28 -16.71
N TYR A 388 17.47 2.10 -16.13
CA TYR A 388 16.12 2.36 -16.62
C TYR A 388 16.04 3.62 -17.49
N GLY A 389 17.19 4.26 -17.76
CA GLY A 389 17.33 5.33 -18.73
C GLY A 389 16.84 6.70 -18.27
N GLY A 390 16.48 6.85 -16.99
CA GLY A 390 16.18 8.13 -16.33
C GLY A 390 14.77 8.67 -16.52
N TYR A 391 13.94 8.05 -17.35
CA TYR A 391 12.53 8.38 -17.45
C TYR A 391 11.73 7.10 -17.73
N HIS A 392 11.63 6.25 -16.72
CA HIS A 392 11.07 4.91 -16.86
C HIS A 392 9.59 4.96 -17.25
N ASN A 393 9.14 4.01 -18.08
CA ASN A 393 7.74 3.90 -18.48
C ASN A 393 6.91 3.13 -17.43
N HIS A 394 6.69 3.76 -16.28
CA HIS A 394 5.93 3.22 -15.16
C HIS A 394 5.09 4.34 -14.52
N HIS A 395 3.89 4.07 -14.00
CA HIS A 395 2.99 5.11 -13.48
C HIS A 395 3.57 5.91 -12.31
N LEU A 396 4.44 5.30 -11.50
CA LEU A 396 5.21 6.00 -10.46
C LEU A 396 6.19 7.07 -11.00
N VAL A 397 6.39 7.12 -12.32
CA VAL A 397 7.21 8.12 -13.03
C VAL A 397 6.35 8.92 -14.00
N ARG A 398 5.35 8.28 -14.62
CA ARG A 398 4.48 8.90 -15.63
C ARG A 398 3.24 9.58 -15.05
N GLY A 399 3.07 9.51 -13.74
CA GLY A 399 1.96 10.15 -13.04
C GLY A 399 0.69 9.29 -12.99
N PRO A 400 -0.30 9.74 -12.22
CA PRO A 400 -1.51 8.98 -11.89
C PRO A 400 -2.41 8.72 -13.09
N ARG A 401 -2.36 9.53 -14.17
CA ARG A 401 -3.10 9.25 -15.42
C ARG A 401 -2.73 7.90 -16.05
N ASN A 402 -1.50 7.47 -15.81
CA ASN A 402 -0.96 6.21 -16.31
C ASN A 402 -1.09 5.07 -15.28
N ALA A 403 -1.74 5.32 -14.14
CA ALA A 403 -1.88 4.34 -13.08
C ALA A 403 -2.60 3.08 -13.58
N HIS A 404 -1.98 1.94 -13.33
CA HIS A 404 -2.66 0.67 -13.48
C HIS A 404 -3.82 0.57 -12.48
N SER A 405 -4.86 -0.19 -12.83
CA SER A 405 -6.05 -0.36 -11.99
C SER A 405 -5.74 -0.82 -10.56
N TYR A 406 -4.68 -1.61 -10.38
CA TYR A 406 -4.28 -2.08 -9.06
C TYR A 406 -3.79 -0.94 -8.14
N GLU A 407 -3.26 0.16 -8.69
CA GLU A 407 -2.66 1.24 -7.87
C GLU A 407 -3.71 1.88 -6.97
N PHE A 408 -4.86 2.26 -7.54
CA PHE A 408 -5.97 2.82 -6.76
C PHE A 408 -6.83 1.75 -6.08
N HIS A 409 -6.84 0.51 -6.59
CA HIS A 409 -7.44 -0.65 -5.92
C HIS A 409 -6.81 -0.88 -4.54
N GLU A 410 -5.48 -0.99 -4.47
CA GLU A 410 -4.79 -1.22 -3.20
C GLU A 410 -4.98 -0.04 -2.25
N LYS A 411 -4.95 1.20 -2.76
CA LYS A 411 -5.25 2.38 -1.94
C LYS A 411 -6.69 2.37 -1.42
N GLY A 412 -7.64 1.82 -2.18
CA GLY A 412 -9.01 1.55 -1.72
C GLY A 412 -9.05 0.62 -0.51
N HIS A 413 -8.22 -0.44 -0.47
CA HIS A 413 -8.06 -1.25 0.74
C HIS A 413 -7.50 -0.45 1.92
N GLY A 414 -6.60 0.50 1.65
CA GLY A 414 -5.98 1.37 2.66
C GLY A 414 -6.95 2.20 3.49
N PHE A 415 -8.09 2.61 2.92
CA PHE A 415 -9.10 3.41 3.63
C PHE A 415 -9.96 2.64 4.64
N LEU A 416 -9.94 1.30 4.58
CA LEU A 416 -10.69 0.41 5.47
C LEU A 416 -12.20 0.67 5.57
N PHE A 417 -12.79 1.46 4.66
CA PHE A 417 -14.18 1.92 4.72
C PHE A 417 -15.22 0.78 4.75
N PRO A 418 -16.41 0.97 5.35
CA PRO A 418 -17.49 0.00 5.34
C PRO A 418 -18.00 -0.29 3.93
N LYS A 419 -18.27 -1.57 3.65
CA LYS A 419 -18.75 -2.07 2.35
C LYS A 419 -19.80 -3.14 2.59
N TYR A 420 -20.79 -3.26 1.72
CA TYR A 420 -21.71 -4.40 1.74
C TYR A 420 -20.97 -5.72 1.60
N ALA A 421 -21.49 -6.76 2.24
CA ALA A 421 -20.82 -8.04 2.24
C ALA A 421 -20.59 -8.62 0.84
N GLY A 422 -19.38 -9.12 0.65
CA GLY A 422 -18.89 -9.59 -0.64
C GLY A 422 -18.30 -8.50 -1.54
N ASP A 423 -18.48 -7.20 -1.24
CA ASP A 423 -17.92 -6.11 -2.06
C ASP A 423 -16.44 -5.85 -1.82
N ARG A 424 -15.77 -6.56 -0.91
CA ARG A 424 -14.40 -6.27 -0.47
C ARG A 424 -13.43 -6.01 -1.63
N GLU A 425 -13.45 -6.86 -2.66
CA GLU A 425 -12.57 -6.77 -3.83
C GLU A 425 -13.20 -6.04 -5.03
N ALA A 426 -14.40 -5.50 -4.83
CA ALA A 426 -15.15 -4.74 -5.83
C ALA A 426 -15.16 -3.25 -5.51
N ALA A 427 -15.70 -2.86 -4.34
CA ALA A 427 -15.83 -1.47 -3.93
C ALA A 427 -14.47 -0.75 -3.82
N VAL A 428 -13.39 -1.47 -3.53
CA VAL A 428 -12.03 -0.90 -3.51
C VAL A 428 -11.52 -0.45 -4.87
N ASN A 429 -12.18 -0.80 -5.98
CA ASN A 429 -11.87 -0.25 -7.30
C ASN A 429 -12.52 1.13 -7.53
N LEU A 430 -13.49 1.54 -6.70
CA LEU A 430 -14.20 2.80 -6.86
C LEU A 430 -13.31 4.06 -6.80
N PRO A 431 -12.25 4.12 -5.96
CA PRO A 431 -11.30 5.22 -6.00
C PRO A 431 -10.66 5.45 -7.37
N HIS A 432 -10.40 4.39 -8.16
CA HIS A 432 -9.91 4.53 -9.53
C HIS A 432 -10.92 5.28 -10.39
N VAL A 433 -12.20 4.92 -10.29
CA VAL A 433 -13.29 5.55 -11.05
C VAL A 433 -13.41 7.03 -10.68
N ALA A 434 -13.39 7.34 -9.38
CA ALA A 434 -13.45 8.72 -8.88
C ALA A 434 -12.24 9.53 -9.35
N VAL A 435 -11.03 9.00 -9.23
CA VAL A 435 -9.82 9.71 -9.68
C VAL A 435 -9.85 9.95 -11.19
N MET A 436 -10.05 8.91 -12.01
CA MET A 436 -9.99 9.07 -13.47
C MET A 436 -11.07 10.02 -13.99
N SER A 437 -12.30 9.92 -13.47
CA SER A 437 -13.40 10.79 -13.91
C SER A 437 -13.30 12.21 -13.35
N GLN A 438 -13.06 12.37 -12.04
CA GLN A 438 -13.12 13.68 -11.37
C GLN A 438 -11.81 14.47 -11.47
N ALA A 439 -10.64 13.81 -11.45
CA ALA A 439 -9.36 14.51 -11.56
C ALA A 439 -8.94 14.74 -13.01
N PHE A 440 -9.23 13.78 -13.89
CA PHE A 440 -8.67 13.76 -15.25
C PHE A 440 -9.71 13.86 -16.37
N GLY A 441 -11.00 13.99 -16.03
CA GLY A 441 -12.07 14.19 -17.00
C GLY A 441 -12.30 12.97 -17.91
N MET A 442 -11.86 11.78 -17.49
CA MET A 442 -12.16 10.55 -18.22
C MET A 442 -13.67 10.31 -18.18
N ASP A 443 -14.25 9.95 -19.33
CA ASP A 443 -15.64 9.52 -19.42
C ASP A 443 -15.96 8.45 -18.35
N LEU A 444 -17.17 8.51 -17.77
CA LEU A 444 -17.51 7.68 -16.61
C LEU A 444 -17.47 6.19 -16.93
N ASP A 445 -17.91 5.78 -18.12
CA ASP A 445 -17.85 4.38 -18.53
C ASP A 445 -16.42 3.93 -18.78
N ALA A 446 -15.58 4.79 -19.36
CA ALA A 446 -14.15 4.51 -19.51
C ALA A 446 -13.42 4.41 -18.15
N ALA A 447 -13.73 5.30 -17.21
CA ALA A 447 -13.18 5.27 -15.86
C ALA A 447 -13.65 4.01 -15.09
N PHE A 448 -14.93 3.67 -15.20
CA PHE A 448 -15.53 2.49 -14.60
C PHE A 448 -14.92 1.20 -15.15
N ARG A 449 -14.83 1.07 -16.47
CA ARG A 449 -14.20 -0.07 -17.14
C ARG A 449 -12.73 -0.23 -16.77
N SER A 450 -11.96 0.86 -16.86
CA SER A 450 -10.52 0.83 -16.59
C SER A 450 -10.19 0.52 -15.14
N SER A 451 -11.12 0.70 -14.19
CA SER A 451 -10.92 0.32 -12.78
C SER A 451 -10.73 -1.18 -12.57
N ARG A 452 -11.00 -2.01 -13.58
CA ARG A 452 -10.71 -3.45 -13.60
C ARG A 452 -9.65 -3.84 -14.62
N GLY A 453 -8.97 -2.85 -15.22
CA GLY A 453 -7.99 -3.07 -16.28
C GLY A 453 -8.61 -3.52 -17.61
N GLU A 454 -9.94 -3.40 -17.73
CA GLU A 454 -10.68 -3.81 -18.91
C GLU A 454 -10.49 -2.81 -20.05
N LYS A 455 -10.42 -3.32 -21.28
CA LYS A 455 -10.15 -2.50 -22.48
C LYS A 455 -11.28 -2.50 -23.51
N ASN A 456 -12.24 -3.41 -23.35
CA ASN A 456 -13.36 -3.55 -24.27
C ASN A 456 -14.37 -2.43 -24.05
N ASP A 457 -14.43 -1.45 -24.96
CA ASP A 457 -15.32 -0.28 -24.88
C ASP A 457 -16.82 -0.63 -24.81
N PHE A 458 -17.20 -1.85 -25.20
CA PHE A 458 -18.57 -2.34 -25.01
C PHE A 458 -18.92 -2.52 -23.53
N ARG A 459 -17.95 -2.56 -22.60
CA ARG A 459 -18.17 -2.65 -21.16
C ARG A 459 -18.40 -1.25 -20.57
N THR A 460 -19.67 -0.90 -20.48
CA THR A 460 -20.24 0.31 -19.89
C THR A 460 -21.04 -0.05 -18.65
N LEU A 461 -21.57 0.93 -17.94
CA LEU A 461 -22.50 0.71 -16.84
C LEU A 461 -23.76 -0.02 -17.31
N ASP A 462 -24.30 0.37 -18.47
CA ASP A 462 -25.48 -0.23 -19.11
C ASP A 462 -25.25 -1.71 -19.47
N THR A 463 -24.16 -2.03 -20.15
CA THR A 463 -23.87 -3.43 -20.50
C THR A 463 -23.45 -4.24 -19.28
N THR A 464 -22.91 -3.62 -18.23
CA THR A 464 -22.70 -4.28 -16.94
C THR A 464 -24.02 -4.62 -16.26
N ALA A 465 -25.06 -3.79 -16.40
CA ALA A 465 -26.41 -4.11 -15.95
C ALA A 465 -26.97 -5.32 -16.69
N ILE A 466 -26.75 -5.41 -18.02
CA ILE A 466 -27.07 -6.63 -18.79
C ILE A 466 -26.28 -7.84 -18.25
N ALA A 467 -24.96 -7.71 -18.02
CA ALA A 467 -24.13 -8.79 -17.48
C ALA A 467 -24.63 -9.33 -16.12
N TRP A 468 -25.23 -8.45 -15.31
CA TRP A 468 -25.85 -8.86 -14.06
C TRP A 468 -27.21 -9.53 -14.30
N MET A 469 -28.10 -8.92 -15.09
CA MET A 469 -29.41 -9.48 -15.40
C MET A 469 -29.34 -10.84 -16.12
N MET A 470 -28.26 -11.11 -16.84
CA MET A 470 -27.97 -12.41 -17.48
C MET A 470 -27.30 -13.42 -16.54
N SER A 471 -27.39 -13.22 -15.22
CA SER A 471 -27.02 -14.22 -14.22
C SER A 471 -28.23 -15.02 -13.75
N GLN A 472 -28.03 -16.31 -13.45
CA GLN A 472 -29.06 -17.16 -12.84
C GLN A 472 -29.52 -16.61 -11.48
N ASN A 473 -28.58 -16.14 -10.65
CA ASN A 473 -28.89 -15.57 -9.33
C ASN A 473 -29.75 -14.29 -9.42
N PHE A 474 -29.69 -13.54 -10.53
CA PHE A 474 -30.58 -12.40 -10.72
C PHE A 474 -32.05 -12.86 -10.75
N VAL A 475 -32.34 -13.93 -11.48
CA VAL A 475 -33.71 -14.46 -11.63
C VAL A 475 -34.17 -15.23 -10.39
N GLU A 476 -33.26 -15.94 -9.72
CA GLU A 476 -33.57 -16.81 -8.58
C GLU A 476 -33.98 -16.03 -7.32
N ASP A 477 -33.08 -15.21 -6.79
CA ASP A 477 -33.31 -14.49 -5.53
C ASP A 477 -32.91 -13.00 -5.58
N GLY A 478 -32.43 -12.52 -6.73
CA GLY A 478 -32.02 -11.13 -6.91
C GLY A 478 -30.80 -10.73 -6.08
N PHE A 479 -30.15 -11.66 -5.37
CA PHE A 479 -28.97 -11.40 -4.55
C PHE A 479 -27.70 -11.78 -5.31
N MET A 480 -26.81 -10.81 -5.54
CA MET A 480 -25.55 -11.05 -6.24
C MET A 480 -24.56 -11.76 -5.32
N LYS A 481 -24.22 -13.02 -5.59
CA LYS A 481 -23.36 -13.78 -4.66
C LYS A 481 -21.95 -13.17 -4.58
N PRO A 482 -21.19 -13.35 -3.48
CA PRO A 482 -19.86 -12.75 -3.33
C PRO A 482 -18.92 -13.03 -4.52
N TYR A 483 -18.91 -14.25 -5.05
CA TYR A 483 -18.07 -14.62 -6.20
C TYR A 483 -18.49 -13.95 -7.51
N GLU A 484 -19.72 -13.45 -7.63
CA GLU A 484 -20.18 -12.73 -8.82
C GLU A 484 -19.82 -11.25 -8.79
N ARG A 485 -19.64 -10.67 -7.61
CA ARG A 485 -19.27 -9.25 -7.46
C ARG A 485 -17.77 -9.04 -7.30
N GLN A 486 -17.07 -9.95 -6.62
CA GLN A 486 -15.63 -9.84 -6.40
C GLN A 486 -14.89 -9.78 -7.72
N TYR A 487 -14.02 -8.78 -7.88
CA TYR A 487 -13.21 -8.59 -9.09
C TYR A 487 -14.02 -8.41 -10.39
N GLN A 488 -15.29 -8.04 -10.30
CA GLN A 488 -16.20 -7.81 -11.45
C GLN A 488 -16.73 -6.37 -11.42
N LEU A 489 -16.97 -5.77 -12.59
CA LEU A 489 -17.52 -4.41 -12.71
C LEU A 489 -18.87 -4.25 -11.96
N LYS A 490 -19.75 -5.24 -12.08
CA LYS A 490 -21.06 -5.25 -11.40
C LYS A 490 -20.99 -5.15 -9.87
N GLY A 491 -19.86 -5.50 -9.26
CA GLY A 491 -19.71 -5.43 -7.80
C GLY A 491 -19.65 -4.01 -7.24
N HIS A 492 -19.15 -3.03 -7.99
CA HIS A 492 -19.12 -1.62 -7.59
C HIS A 492 -20.00 -0.70 -8.45
N ALA A 493 -20.73 -1.25 -9.42
CA ALA A 493 -21.64 -0.52 -10.32
C ALA A 493 -22.69 0.33 -9.56
N LYS A 494 -23.26 -0.19 -8.47
CA LYS A 494 -24.22 0.55 -7.63
C LYS A 494 -23.70 1.90 -7.14
N TYR A 495 -22.42 1.99 -6.77
CA TYR A 495 -21.83 3.25 -6.33
C TYR A 495 -21.60 4.19 -7.51
N VAL A 496 -21.23 3.65 -8.68
CA VAL A 496 -21.10 4.44 -9.92
C VAL A 496 -22.46 5.00 -10.33
N ASP A 497 -23.54 4.23 -10.19
CA ASP A 497 -24.91 4.70 -10.42
C ASP A 497 -25.30 5.81 -9.44
N VAL A 498 -25.02 5.64 -8.15
CA VAL A 498 -25.28 6.69 -7.15
C VAL A 498 -24.49 7.97 -7.50
N ALA A 499 -23.23 7.84 -7.91
CA ALA A 499 -22.43 8.99 -8.34
C ALA A 499 -22.98 9.64 -9.63
N ARG A 500 -23.44 8.84 -10.61
CA ARG A 500 -24.06 9.31 -11.85
C ARG A 500 -25.35 10.09 -11.58
N LEU A 501 -26.18 9.59 -10.68
CA LEU A 501 -27.53 10.13 -10.43
C LEU A 501 -27.52 11.29 -9.43
N PHE A 502 -26.69 11.23 -8.39
CA PHE A 502 -26.75 12.17 -7.26
C PHE A 502 -25.42 12.91 -7.01
N GLY A 503 -24.35 12.56 -7.74
CA GLY A 503 -23.02 13.15 -7.62
C GLY A 503 -22.12 12.46 -6.61
N TRP A 504 -20.80 12.50 -6.87
CA TRP A 504 -19.76 11.88 -6.04
C TRP A 504 -19.76 12.36 -4.58
N HIS A 505 -20.08 13.62 -4.35
CA HIS A 505 -20.14 14.21 -3.01
C HIS A 505 -21.15 13.51 -2.07
N MET A 506 -22.16 12.83 -2.63
CA MET A 506 -23.09 12.01 -1.82
C MET A 506 -22.42 10.77 -1.24
N LEU A 507 -21.56 10.11 -2.02
CA LEU A 507 -20.76 8.99 -1.52
C LEU A 507 -19.76 9.46 -0.46
N GLY A 508 -19.16 10.64 -0.67
CA GLY A 508 -18.33 11.31 0.34
C GLY A 508 -19.07 11.48 1.66
N ARG A 509 -20.25 12.12 1.65
CA ARG A 509 -21.10 12.29 2.83
C ARG A 509 -21.54 10.97 3.47
N PHE A 510 -21.77 9.95 2.65
CA PHE A 510 -22.10 8.62 3.15
C PHE A 510 -20.96 8.04 3.99
N TRP A 511 -19.73 8.01 3.49
CA TRP A 511 -18.60 7.50 4.27
C TRP A 511 -18.15 8.42 5.40
N GLU A 512 -18.25 9.74 5.22
CA GLU A 512 -18.08 10.73 6.30
C GLU A 512 -18.99 10.39 7.50
N SER A 513 -20.26 10.07 7.24
CA SER A 513 -21.19 9.70 8.32
C SER A 513 -20.78 8.41 9.05
N THR A 514 -20.04 7.50 8.40
CA THR A 514 -19.50 6.29 9.05
C THR A 514 -18.27 6.62 9.92
N HIS A 515 -17.50 7.63 9.54
CA HIS A 515 -16.41 8.15 10.37
C HIS A 515 -16.96 8.82 11.63
N ALA A 516 -18.08 9.55 11.52
CA ALA A 516 -18.77 10.11 12.69
C ALA A 516 -19.25 9.03 13.67
N ASP A 517 -19.73 7.88 13.17
CA ASP A 517 -20.06 6.73 14.03
C ASP A 517 -18.84 6.20 14.78
N TYR A 518 -17.72 6.04 14.07
CA TYR A 518 -16.48 5.58 14.68
C TYR A 518 -16.02 6.51 15.80
N GLU A 519 -16.03 7.83 15.57
CA GLU A 519 -15.67 8.83 16.58
C GLU A 519 -16.61 8.83 17.79
N ALA A 520 -17.89 8.52 17.58
CA ALA A 520 -18.87 8.38 18.65
C ALA A 520 -18.78 7.03 19.39
N GLY A 521 -17.89 6.12 18.98
CA GLY A 521 -17.77 4.76 19.53
C GLY A 521 -18.87 3.80 19.07
N ASN A 522 -19.60 4.13 18.00
CA ASN A 522 -20.64 3.28 17.43
C ASN A 522 -20.06 2.17 16.55
N SER A 523 -20.89 1.17 16.22
CA SER A 523 -20.52 0.08 15.31
C SER A 523 -20.13 0.58 13.91
N TRP A 524 -18.91 0.25 13.50
CA TRP A 524 -18.32 0.56 12.20
C TRP A 524 -17.79 -0.74 11.54
N PRO A 525 -18.65 -1.55 10.93
CA PRO A 525 -18.25 -2.82 10.34
C PRO A 525 -17.57 -2.60 8.98
N LYS A 526 -16.41 -3.23 8.77
CA LYS A 526 -15.74 -3.26 7.45
C LYS A 526 -16.51 -4.09 6.42
N ASP A 527 -17.32 -5.03 6.92
CA ASP A 527 -18.11 -5.99 6.16
C ASP A 527 -19.56 -5.91 6.66
N VAL A 528 -20.38 -5.11 5.97
CA VAL A 528 -21.75 -4.74 6.34
C VAL A 528 -22.70 -5.87 5.93
N ARG A 529 -23.39 -6.48 6.90
CA ARG A 529 -24.25 -7.68 6.74
C ARG A 529 -25.58 -7.51 7.46
N ASP A 530 -26.57 -8.31 7.09
CA ASP A 530 -27.83 -8.48 7.81
C ASP A 530 -28.47 -7.12 8.18
N ASP A 531 -28.85 -6.91 9.44
CA ASP A 531 -29.40 -5.63 9.93
C ASP A 531 -28.53 -4.40 9.61
N ASP A 532 -27.20 -4.55 9.58
CA ASP A 532 -26.30 -3.47 9.21
C ASP A 532 -26.41 -3.13 7.72
N SER A 533 -26.66 -4.11 6.84
CA SER A 533 -26.92 -3.86 5.41
C SER A 533 -28.12 -2.94 5.24
N ASP A 534 -29.20 -3.20 5.99
CA ASP A 534 -30.39 -2.36 5.90
C ASP A 534 -30.15 -0.96 6.47
N ARG A 535 -29.45 -0.87 7.60
CA ARG A 535 -29.05 0.41 8.20
C ARG A 535 -28.21 1.26 7.23
N TYR A 536 -27.29 0.63 6.49
CA TYR A 536 -26.43 1.32 5.52
C TYR A 536 -27.19 1.74 4.26
N THR A 537 -28.17 0.94 3.80
CA THR A 537 -29.09 1.34 2.72
C THR A 537 -29.92 2.56 3.12
N VAL A 538 -30.54 2.55 4.31
CA VAL A 538 -31.29 3.71 4.84
C VAL A 538 -30.40 4.94 4.96
N ARG A 539 -29.17 4.76 5.45
CA ARG A 539 -28.18 5.83 5.55
C ARG A 539 -27.84 6.44 4.20
N LEU A 540 -27.60 5.62 3.17
CA LEU A 540 -27.29 6.11 1.83
C LEU A 540 -28.50 6.87 1.26
N SER A 541 -29.73 6.35 1.41
CA SER A 541 -30.95 7.04 1.02
C SER A 541 -31.14 8.38 1.73
N LYS A 542 -30.81 8.44 3.03
CA LYS A 542 -30.85 9.68 3.83
C LYS A 542 -29.89 10.73 3.29
N VAL A 543 -28.68 10.33 2.92
CA VAL A 543 -27.65 11.24 2.41
C VAL A 543 -28.01 11.76 1.02
N THR A 544 -28.55 10.90 0.14
CA THR A 544 -28.99 11.32 -1.20
C THR A 544 -30.32 12.05 -1.22
N GLY A 545 -31.13 11.92 -0.15
CA GLY A 545 -32.49 12.45 -0.09
C GLY A 545 -33.48 11.68 -0.99
N ALA A 546 -33.12 10.47 -1.41
CA ALA A 546 -33.86 9.66 -2.36
C ALA A 546 -33.92 8.21 -1.89
N ASP A 547 -35.05 7.53 -2.12
CA ASP A 547 -35.15 6.11 -1.79
C ASP A 547 -34.27 5.25 -2.73
N LEU A 548 -33.15 4.76 -2.21
CA LEU A 548 -32.19 3.93 -2.95
C LEU A 548 -32.40 2.42 -2.81
N ARG A 549 -33.38 1.99 -2.00
CA ARG A 549 -33.73 0.57 -1.88
C ARG A 549 -33.95 -0.10 -3.26
N PRO A 550 -34.74 0.48 -4.20
CA PRO A 550 -34.92 -0.13 -5.52
C PRO A 550 -33.61 -0.30 -6.30
N LEU A 551 -32.72 0.70 -6.28
CA LEU A 551 -31.44 0.65 -7.00
C LEU A 551 -30.50 -0.41 -6.39
N LEU A 552 -30.42 -0.46 -5.06
CA LEU A 552 -29.55 -1.41 -4.36
C LEU A 552 -30.08 -2.85 -4.46
N HIS A 553 -31.41 -3.04 -4.40
CA HIS A 553 -32.04 -4.32 -4.67
C HIS A 553 -31.71 -4.78 -6.09
N PHE A 554 -31.88 -3.90 -7.10
CA PHE A 554 -31.47 -4.22 -8.47
C PHE A 554 -30.01 -4.67 -8.54
N TRP A 555 -29.08 -3.96 -7.90
CA TRP A 555 -27.65 -4.32 -7.89
C TRP A 555 -27.27 -5.42 -6.90
N GLY A 556 -28.20 -6.29 -6.52
CA GLY A 556 -27.89 -7.50 -5.77
C GLY A 556 -27.82 -7.34 -4.25
N ILE A 557 -28.38 -6.26 -3.71
CA ILE A 557 -28.50 -5.97 -2.27
C ILE A 557 -29.99 -5.85 -1.90
N PRO A 558 -30.78 -6.94 -1.98
CA PRO A 558 -32.13 -6.93 -1.41
C PRO A 558 -32.09 -6.63 0.09
N PRO A 559 -33.15 -6.03 0.65
CA PRO A 559 -33.25 -5.80 2.08
C PRO A 559 -33.27 -7.11 2.87
N HIS A 560 -32.65 -7.12 4.04
CA HIS A 560 -32.74 -8.24 4.98
C HIS A 560 -34.13 -8.28 5.64
N ASP A 561 -34.61 -7.12 6.08
CA ASP A 561 -35.96 -6.89 6.61
C ASP A 561 -36.63 -5.73 5.85
N PHE A 562 -37.44 -6.10 4.86
CA PHE A 562 -38.11 -5.14 3.97
C PHE A 562 -39.00 -4.15 4.72
N GLU A 563 -39.82 -4.62 5.65
CA GLU A 563 -40.81 -3.81 6.36
C GLU A 563 -40.14 -2.81 7.29
N LYS A 564 -39.13 -3.26 8.04
CA LYS A 564 -38.33 -2.39 8.92
C LYS A 564 -37.60 -1.32 8.12
N GLN A 565 -37.00 -1.69 6.99
CA GLN A 565 -36.30 -0.74 6.13
C GLN A 565 -37.28 0.25 5.48
N ALA A 566 -38.46 -0.21 5.04
CA ALA A 566 -39.52 0.64 4.49
C ALA A 566 -40.03 1.66 5.50
N LYS A 567 -40.30 1.21 6.73
CA LYS A 567 -40.68 2.10 7.82
C LYS A 567 -39.62 3.16 8.08
N ALA A 568 -38.34 2.78 8.11
CA ALA A 568 -37.25 3.72 8.36
C ALA A 568 -37.13 4.80 7.26
N ILE A 569 -37.32 4.44 5.99
CA ILE A 569 -37.36 5.41 4.87
C ILE A 569 -38.56 6.35 5.01
N HIS A 570 -39.75 5.81 5.32
CA HIS A 570 -40.97 6.59 5.52
C HIS A 570 -40.84 7.57 6.70
N ASP A 571 -40.32 7.12 7.85
CA ASP A 571 -40.11 7.95 9.04
C ASP A 571 -39.13 9.11 8.79
N LEU A 572 -38.22 8.96 7.82
CA LEU A 572 -37.31 10.02 7.37
C LEU A 572 -37.95 10.98 6.34
N GLY A 573 -39.19 10.72 5.92
CA GLY A 573 -39.89 11.51 4.90
C GLY A 573 -39.31 11.40 3.48
N ILE A 574 -38.46 10.41 3.24
CA ILE A 574 -37.78 10.20 1.94
C ILE A 574 -38.78 9.64 0.94
N GLN A 575 -38.88 10.29 -0.22
CA GLN A 575 -39.83 9.92 -1.27
C GLN A 575 -39.20 8.96 -2.31
N PRO A 576 -40.03 8.17 -3.02
CA PRO A 576 -39.60 7.41 -4.18
C PRO A 576 -38.93 8.31 -5.23
N SER A 577 -37.83 7.85 -5.82
CA SER A 577 -37.04 8.65 -6.76
C SER A 577 -37.40 8.37 -8.21
N GLN A 578 -37.85 9.41 -8.93
CA GLN A 578 -38.08 9.35 -10.37
C GLN A 578 -36.80 8.95 -11.15
N ALA A 579 -35.65 9.50 -10.79
CA ALA A 579 -34.38 9.19 -11.45
C ALA A 579 -33.97 7.72 -11.28
N VAL A 580 -34.24 7.13 -10.10
CA VAL A 580 -34.01 5.70 -9.87
C VAL A 580 -35.01 4.86 -10.67
N TYR A 581 -36.29 5.22 -10.69
CA TYR A 581 -37.29 4.55 -11.52
C TYR A 581 -36.87 4.53 -13.00
N ASP A 582 -36.48 5.69 -13.53
CA ASP A 582 -36.08 5.85 -14.94
C ASP A 582 -34.84 5.01 -15.26
N THR A 583 -33.88 4.93 -14.33
CA THR A 583 -32.70 4.07 -14.47
C THR A 583 -33.08 2.59 -14.55
N LEU A 584 -33.99 2.12 -13.70
CA LEU A 584 -34.44 0.72 -13.73
C LEU A 584 -35.28 0.42 -14.98
N ALA A 585 -36.14 1.36 -15.40
CA ALA A 585 -36.89 1.25 -16.64
C ALA A 585 -35.96 1.17 -17.86
N HIS A 586 -34.91 1.98 -17.88
CA HIS A 586 -33.86 1.94 -18.89
C HIS A 586 -33.15 0.58 -18.91
N TYR A 587 -32.64 0.10 -17.77
CA TYR A 587 -32.00 -1.22 -17.69
C TYR A 587 -32.92 -2.36 -18.12
N LYS A 588 -34.21 -2.30 -17.77
CA LYS A 588 -35.22 -3.25 -18.24
C LYS A 588 -35.37 -3.25 -19.77
N SER A 589 -35.24 -2.09 -20.40
CA SER A 589 -35.30 -1.97 -21.87
C SER A 589 -34.09 -2.61 -22.57
N LEU A 590 -32.97 -2.75 -21.87
CA LEU A 590 -31.73 -3.33 -22.41
C LEU A 590 -31.69 -4.87 -22.40
N ILE A 591 -32.67 -5.54 -21.78
CA ILE A 591 -32.72 -7.01 -21.71
C ILE A 591 -32.81 -7.59 -23.13
N PRO A 592 -31.87 -8.48 -23.54
CA PRO A 592 -31.92 -9.12 -24.85
C PRO A 592 -33.25 -9.86 -25.08
N GLU A 593 -33.91 -9.62 -26.21
CA GLU A 593 -35.26 -10.17 -26.46
C GLU A 593 -35.27 -11.67 -26.79
N ASP A 594 -34.16 -12.16 -27.37
CA ASP A 594 -34.04 -13.54 -27.82
C ASP A 594 -32.58 -14.02 -27.81
N ARG A 595 -32.39 -15.28 -28.23
CA ARG A 595 -31.08 -15.93 -28.32
C ARG A 595 -30.10 -15.16 -29.21
N GLY A 596 -30.57 -14.62 -30.32
CA GLY A 596 -29.73 -13.88 -31.28
C GLY A 596 -29.21 -12.60 -30.64
N ALA A 597 -30.08 -11.84 -29.99
CA ALA A 597 -29.74 -10.64 -29.24
C ALA A 597 -28.77 -10.95 -28.09
N PHE A 598 -29.03 -12.00 -27.31
CA PHE A 598 -28.15 -12.43 -26.21
C PHE A 598 -26.76 -12.81 -26.73
N ARG A 599 -26.67 -13.61 -27.80
CA ARG A 599 -25.38 -14.00 -28.39
C ARG A 599 -24.62 -12.80 -28.93
N LYS A 600 -25.31 -11.83 -29.54
CA LYS A 600 -24.68 -10.58 -30.00
C LYS A 600 -24.09 -9.80 -28.83
N TYR A 601 -24.85 -9.65 -27.75
CA TYR A 601 -24.39 -9.04 -26.51
C TYR A 601 -23.18 -9.79 -25.92
N ALA A 602 -23.30 -11.10 -25.71
CA ALA A 602 -22.25 -11.92 -25.08
C ALA A 602 -20.95 -11.92 -25.91
N LYS A 603 -21.04 -12.02 -27.24
CA LYS A 603 -19.87 -11.88 -28.14
C LYS A 603 -19.23 -10.51 -28.03
N SER A 604 -20.03 -9.45 -27.91
CA SER A 604 -19.50 -8.08 -27.78
C SER A 604 -18.83 -7.88 -26.42
N TRP A 605 -19.38 -8.45 -25.35
CA TRP A 605 -18.82 -8.35 -23.99
C TRP A 605 -17.52 -9.16 -23.80
N TRP A 606 -17.47 -10.37 -24.36
CA TRP A 606 -16.33 -11.29 -24.21
C TRP A 606 -15.32 -11.21 -25.35
N GLU A 607 -15.66 -10.57 -26.47
CA GLU A 607 -14.90 -10.57 -27.74
C GLU A 607 -14.75 -11.98 -28.36
N LYS A 608 -15.49 -12.94 -27.83
CA LYS A 608 -15.56 -14.36 -28.23
C LYS A 608 -16.88 -14.95 -27.75
N GLN A 609 -17.15 -16.19 -28.13
CA GLN A 609 -18.18 -16.98 -27.44
C GLN A 609 -17.71 -17.27 -25.99
N PRO A 610 -18.55 -17.02 -24.97
CA PRO A 610 -18.24 -17.36 -23.58
C PRO A 610 -18.05 -18.88 -23.42
N ASN A 611 -17.13 -19.25 -22.52
CA ASN A 611 -16.79 -20.64 -22.22
C ASN A 611 -17.31 -21.08 -20.84
N GLU A 612 -17.78 -22.33 -20.72
CA GLU A 612 -18.20 -22.96 -19.45
C GLU A 612 -17.04 -23.05 -18.43
N ASP A 613 -15.81 -23.18 -18.90
CA ASP A 613 -14.59 -23.12 -18.07
C ASP A 613 -14.24 -21.70 -17.62
N GLY A 614 -14.95 -20.69 -18.13
CA GLY A 614 -14.77 -19.29 -17.75
C GLY A 614 -15.04 -19.02 -16.28
N TYR A 615 -14.56 -17.88 -15.79
CA TYR A 615 -14.77 -17.47 -14.40
C TYR A 615 -16.15 -16.80 -14.22
N THR A 616 -16.94 -17.33 -13.28
CA THR A 616 -18.22 -16.79 -12.77
C THR A 616 -19.15 -16.24 -13.86
N THR A 617 -19.10 -14.95 -14.17
CA THR A 617 -19.96 -14.29 -15.17
C THR A 617 -19.84 -14.92 -16.57
N GLU A 618 -18.63 -15.34 -16.99
CA GLU A 618 -18.46 -15.96 -18.32
C GLU A 618 -19.17 -17.31 -18.39
N ARG A 619 -19.04 -18.13 -17.34
CA ARG A 619 -19.72 -19.41 -17.22
C ARG A 619 -21.24 -19.26 -17.23
N ASN A 620 -21.77 -18.26 -16.53
CA ASN A 620 -23.21 -17.97 -16.55
C ASN A 620 -23.69 -17.63 -17.96
N HIS A 621 -22.93 -16.80 -18.69
CA HIS A 621 -23.27 -16.49 -20.09
C HIS A 621 -23.10 -17.70 -21.02
N ALA A 622 -22.13 -18.58 -20.76
CA ALA A 622 -21.95 -19.82 -21.52
C ALA A 622 -23.13 -20.78 -21.33
N ALA A 623 -23.62 -20.93 -20.10
CA ALA A 623 -24.81 -21.75 -19.80
C ALA A 623 -26.07 -21.24 -20.51
N TYR A 624 -26.17 -19.93 -20.75
CA TYR A 624 -27.24 -19.30 -21.53
C TYR A 624 -27.02 -19.33 -23.05
N TRP A 625 -25.87 -19.80 -23.55
CA TRP A 625 -25.54 -19.72 -24.97
C TRP A 625 -26.56 -20.39 -25.90
N GLU A 626 -27.00 -21.60 -25.55
CA GLU A 626 -28.04 -22.35 -26.28
C GLU A 626 -29.42 -22.19 -25.65
N SER A 627 -29.48 -22.00 -24.33
CA SER A 627 -30.73 -22.04 -23.56
C SER A 627 -31.46 -20.70 -23.47
N TYR A 628 -30.80 -19.57 -23.74
CA TYR A 628 -31.48 -18.27 -23.74
C TYR A 628 -32.51 -18.20 -24.87
N ASP A 629 -33.75 -17.89 -24.51
CA ASP A 629 -34.89 -17.74 -25.40
C ASP A 629 -35.85 -16.67 -24.87
N LYS A 630 -36.98 -16.49 -25.55
CA LYS A 630 -38.00 -15.49 -25.14
C LYS A 630 -38.57 -15.77 -23.75
N ALA A 631 -38.69 -17.03 -23.33
CA ALA A 631 -39.20 -17.36 -22.00
C ALA A 631 -38.19 -16.99 -20.90
N VAL A 632 -36.89 -17.16 -21.16
CA VAL A 632 -35.84 -16.67 -20.26
C VAL A 632 -35.83 -15.14 -20.21
N ALA A 633 -35.92 -14.47 -21.36
CA ALA A 633 -35.98 -13.01 -21.42
C ALA A 633 -37.17 -12.44 -20.62
N GLU A 634 -38.36 -13.03 -20.76
CA GLU A 634 -39.55 -12.62 -19.99
C GLU A 634 -39.42 -12.91 -18.49
N LYS A 635 -38.73 -13.99 -18.08
CA LYS A 635 -38.42 -14.22 -16.66
C LYS A 635 -37.52 -13.11 -16.09
N VAL A 636 -36.45 -12.75 -16.79
CA VAL A 636 -35.54 -11.66 -16.37
C VAL A 636 -36.32 -10.34 -16.30
N ARG A 637 -37.12 -10.04 -17.32
CA ARG A 637 -37.96 -8.84 -17.39
C ARG A 637 -38.99 -8.79 -16.26
N GLY A 638 -39.59 -9.94 -15.94
CA GLY A 638 -40.52 -10.12 -14.84
C GLY A 638 -39.85 -9.91 -13.48
N THR A 639 -38.62 -10.39 -13.27
CA THR A 639 -37.88 -10.15 -12.03
C THR A 639 -37.61 -8.67 -11.81
N LEU A 640 -37.12 -7.94 -12.81
CA LEU A 640 -36.90 -6.49 -12.68
C LEU A 640 -38.24 -5.74 -12.50
N GLN A 641 -39.30 -6.15 -13.19
CA GLN A 641 -40.62 -5.55 -12.98
C GLN A 641 -41.11 -5.74 -11.54
N LYS A 642 -40.94 -6.92 -10.94
CA LYS A 642 -41.31 -7.16 -9.54
C LYS A 642 -40.56 -6.25 -8.58
N ILE A 643 -39.26 -6.02 -8.81
CA ILE A 643 -38.49 -5.03 -8.03
C ILE A 643 -39.12 -3.65 -8.20
N MET A 644 -39.41 -3.22 -9.42
CA MET A 644 -40.03 -1.92 -9.67
C MET A 644 -41.41 -1.81 -9.00
N ASP A 645 -42.30 -2.79 -9.14
CA ASP A 645 -43.64 -2.79 -8.54
C ASP A 645 -43.59 -2.74 -7.01
N THR A 646 -42.57 -3.35 -6.41
CA THR A 646 -42.38 -3.38 -4.95
C THR A 646 -42.06 -2.00 -4.38
N TYR A 647 -41.28 -1.18 -5.10
CA TYR A 647 -40.86 0.14 -4.62
C TYR A 647 -41.63 1.30 -5.25
N PHE A 648 -42.34 1.05 -6.36
CA PHE A 648 -43.09 2.03 -7.14
C PHE A 648 -44.49 1.50 -7.48
N PRO A 649 -45.33 1.19 -6.47
CA PRO A 649 -46.64 0.57 -6.69
C PRO A 649 -47.59 1.45 -7.53
N ASP A 650 -47.41 2.77 -7.46
CA ASP A 650 -48.20 3.76 -8.21
C ASP A 650 -47.56 4.12 -9.57
N GLY A 651 -46.51 3.39 -9.98
CA GLY A 651 -45.76 3.65 -11.20
C GLY A 651 -44.70 4.74 -11.05
N ARG A 652 -44.37 5.41 -12.15
CA ARG A 652 -43.29 6.41 -12.22
C ARG A 652 -43.59 7.61 -11.30
N PRO A 653 -42.73 7.95 -10.32
CA PRO A 653 -42.91 9.13 -9.49
C PRO A 653 -42.87 10.44 -10.28
N GLU A 654 -43.54 11.47 -9.76
CA GLU A 654 -43.41 12.85 -10.26
C GLU A 654 -42.04 13.44 -9.89
N SER A 655 -41.59 14.46 -10.64
CA SER A 655 -40.24 15.07 -10.53
C SER A 655 -40.09 16.00 -9.35
#